data_AF-A0AA36FL60-F1
#
_entry.id   AF-A0AA36FL60-F1
#
_cell.length_a   1.000
_cell.length_b   1.000
_cell.length_c   1.000
_cell.angle_alpha   90.00
_cell.angle_beta   90.00
_cell.angle_gamma   90.00
#
_symmetry.space_group_name_H-M   'P 1'
#
loop_
_entity.id
_entity.type
_entity.pdbx_description
1 polymer ?
#
loop_
_entity_poly.entity_id
_entity_poly.type
_entity_poly.pdbx_seq_one_letter_code
_entity_poly.pdbx_strand_id
1 'polypeptide(L)'
;MTVTYLLFAGLCLGVARHVNAVDLTLKSGETSGAAIDASVTKIRTKCILAHDYYFLRRLAEAQMESIAATTGGIWRVNDTQLTTVQKSCYSTLYWNCSKVQTEFNINVWNLNMTDLQKPLHSGLVMSLFILTLDKLIPLSKKEQAAYWVQYINANGSENSFIDSADKLENKTDCASAQIDLVFVIDASGSVGSNNFWKTKTFLNNVVSNLDISNYETRVAVISYSSSPFLIFGLDTHSTKTAVTNAISAILYTGGGTDTDTALDLARTSVFTNTTRKSAAAKVLVLVTDGHSNSETRTVAAAQKLKDAGVTIFTIGVVNPKVSELTAAASEPSCTHYIDLKDYNEIDFIVKEIESGSCKAPTEVPEDTLLLNNTIPKTNETKQQVIQVTNTTKSTLGTTVLVSVRCGRVIVYASFNNSYPNEADYDYKTSATDDEPGKLFLLPKTELTKLALNVLSKRRFDLNSSACDNPSYDINIKPTAPRIKAACIVKKINSSCTAKQLDSACYNGTSVVGEVSRLFNNSILQNGQVQEQVLEIGNSTHSSGSIIWVSAQCAEVTVYGAFNNSYPIEADHHYKTSARDGYLGKIFAMRKSKYQNFTLTIFSKSDPNLNVSSCHHPSYTISIMPKDPEHEVVCHRRADERHCTPAETKAKCPKTPKTEMACIVKHVRSKCSAKRLDPACYDSKPVISDINKLFDNCVEKYGEVQERVLVIDNSTDSSGSSIMVKAECAEVSVYVAFNKRHPTESDCDDKTFATDGSPGKLDVVKNTKRDQLSVTIRSRRRYGLKSISCHHPSYTVSIKPKDPRNPPSAGYRQLSINAWISTGLLVAWRLA
;
A
#
# COMPACT_ATOMS: atom_id res chain seq x y z
N MET A 1 36.01 9.99 29.42
CA MET A 1 35.37 9.76 28.11
C MET A 1 34.37 8.64 28.30
N THR A 2 33.11 9.03 28.51
CA THR A 2 32.05 8.17 29.03
C THR A 2 31.20 7.56 27.90
N VAL A 3 30.60 6.42 28.24
CA VAL A 3 29.67 5.47 27.59
C VAL A 3 28.66 6.02 26.54
N THR A 4 28.62 7.32 26.27
CA THR A 4 27.66 7.99 25.39
C THR A 4 27.95 7.84 23.88
N TYR A 5 29.15 7.43 23.48
CA TYR A 5 29.54 7.36 22.05
C TYR A 5 29.19 6.03 21.34
N LEU A 6 28.84 4.97 22.07
CA LEU A 6 28.52 3.66 21.46
C LEU A 6 27.08 3.55 20.91
N LEU A 7 26.21 4.53 21.17
CA LEU A 7 24.85 4.58 20.61
C LEU A 7 24.75 5.34 19.27
N PHE A 8 25.82 6.02 18.83
CA PHE A 8 25.76 6.89 17.63
C PHE A 8 26.36 6.27 16.36
N ALA A 9 27.09 5.15 16.45
CA ALA A 9 27.72 4.52 15.27
C ALA A 9 26.82 3.50 14.55
N GLY A 10 25.64 3.17 15.08
CA GLY A 10 24.73 2.15 14.50
C GLY A 10 23.71 2.67 13.46
N LEU A 11 23.74 3.96 13.10
CA LEU A 11 22.61 4.62 12.41
C LEU A 11 22.83 4.93 10.92
N CYS A 12 23.89 4.41 10.27
CA CYS A 12 24.14 4.73 8.87
C CYS A 12 23.78 3.66 7.82
N LEU A 13 23.35 2.44 8.17
CA LEU A 13 22.87 1.46 7.16
C LEU A 13 21.74 0.52 7.64
N GLY A 14 21.00 0.88 8.70
CA GLY A 14 19.82 0.15 9.13
C GLY A 14 18.56 0.96 8.83
N VAL A 15 17.65 0.43 8.01
CA VAL A 15 16.26 0.92 7.94
C VAL A 15 15.77 1.04 9.39
N ALA A 16 15.40 2.24 9.84
CA ALA A 16 14.87 2.44 11.18
C ALA A 16 13.61 1.56 11.36
N ARG A 17 13.76 0.40 12.00
CA ARG A 17 12.63 -0.48 12.33
C ARG A 17 11.78 0.22 13.38
N HIS A 18 10.46 0.13 13.24
CA HIS A 18 9.50 0.70 14.17
C HIS A 18 9.74 0.18 15.60
N VAL A 19 9.49 1.01 16.62
CA VAL A 19 9.72 0.66 18.05
C VAL A 19 8.98 -0.63 18.48
N ASN A 20 7.95 -1.04 17.72
CA ASN A 20 7.12 -2.22 17.98
C ASN A 20 7.33 -3.38 17.00
N ALA A 21 8.29 -3.30 16.07
CA ALA A 21 8.57 -4.41 15.15
C ALA A 21 9.28 -5.55 15.91
N VAL A 22 8.80 -6.77 15.73
CA VAL A 22 9.34 -7.98 16.37
C VAL A 22 9.76 -8.97 15.31
N ASP A 23 10.96 -9.54 15.48
CA ASP A 23 11.47 -10.63 14.67
C ASP A 23 12.21 -11.62 15.59
N LEU A 24 11.45 -12.51 16.21
CA LEU A 24 11.97 -13.54 17.11
C LEU A 24 12.74 -14.62 16.35
N THR A 25 12.64 -14.68 15.02
CA THR A 25 13.45 -15.60 14.20
C THR A 25 14.96 -15.30 14.29
N LEU A 26 15.31 -14.09 14.71
CA LEU A 26 16.67 -13.62 14.94
C LEU A 26 17.06 -13.58 16.43
N LYS A 27 16.15 -13.95 17.33
CA LYS A 27 16.41 -13.98 18.77
C LYS A 27 17.08 -15.30 19.15
N SER A 28 18.27 -15.19 19.74
CA SER A 28 19.02 -16.35 20.21
C SER A 28 18.26 -17.12 21.30
N GLY A 29 18.21 -18.45 21.17
CA GLY A 29 17.56 -19.34 22.14
C GLY A 29 16.03 -19.39 22.07
N GLU A 30 15.42 -18.71 21.08
CA GLU A 30 13.98 -18.79 20.86
C GLU A 30 13.58 -20.17 20.29
N THR A 31 12.49 -20.74 20.81
CA THR A 31 12.03 -22.10 20.47
C THR A 31 10.51 -22.21 20.31
N SER A 32 9.78 -21.08 20.36
CA SER A 32 8.32 -21.10 20.18
C SER A 32 7.90 -21.59 18.80
N GLY A 33 6.75 -22.27 18.73
CA GLY A 33 6.17 -22.73 17.46
C GLY A 33 5.97 -21.60 16.45
N ALA A 34 5.61 -20.40 16.91
CA ALA A 34 5.50 -19.23 16.04
C ALA A 34 6.84 -18.81 15.41
N ALA A 35 7.96 -18.92 16.15
CA ALA A 35 9.29 -18.66 15.61
C ALA A 35 9.72 -19.72 14.59
N ILE A 36 9.32 -20.99 14.79
CA ILE A 36 9.49 -22.06 13.80
C ILE A 36 8.71 -21.71 12.53
N ASP A 37 7.41 -21.43 12.66
CA ASP A 37 6.53 -21.11 11.53
C ASP A 37 7.01 -19.88 10.76
N ALA A 38 7.42 -18.83 11.45
CA ALA A 38 7.99 -17.63 10.83
C ALA A 38 9.30 -17.92 10.10
N SER A 39 10.19 -18.73 10.69
CA SER A 39 11.47 -19.10 10.05
C SER A 39 11.26 -19.97 8.81
N VAL A 40 10.39 -20.98 8.90
CA VAL A 40 10.02 -21.84 7.77
C VAL A 40 9.38 -21.01 6.67
N THR A 41 8.46 -20.11 7.01
CA THR A 41 7.81 -19.20 6.04
C THR A 41 8.84 -18.32 5.32
N LYS A 42 9.78 -17.72 6.04
CA LYS A 42 10.88 -16.92 5.46
C LYS A 42 11.72 -17.74 4.47
N ILE A 43 12.13 -18.95 4.86
CA ILE A 43 12.95 -19.84 4.03
C ILE A 43 12.20 -20.26 2.76
N ARG A 44 10.93 -20.64 2.90
CA ARG A 44 10.09 -21.15 1.80
C ARG A 44 9.68 -20.05 0.82
N THR A 45 9.24 -18.89 1.32
CA THR A 45 8.84 -17.76 0.46
C THR A 45 9.98 -17.19 -0.38
N LYS A 46 11.23 -17.42 0.03
CA LYS A 46 12.43 -17.08 -0.73
C LYS A 46 12.98 -18.22 -1.57
N CYS A 47 12.28 -19.36 -1.64
CA CYS A 47 12.69 -20.54 -2.39
C CYS A 47 14.16 -20.92 -2.10
N ILE A 48 14.55 -20.96 -0.81
CA ILE A 48 15.87 -21.46 -0.42
C ILE A 48 15.89 -22.99 -0.52
N LEU A 49 14.82 -23.64 -0.08
CA LEU A 49 14.57 -25.07 -0.20
C LEU A 49 13.21 -25.27 -0.88
N ALA A 50 13.20 -25.32 -2.21
CA ALA A 50 12.01 -25.17 -3.05
C ALA A 50 11.05 -26.39 -3.08
N HIS A 51 11.36 -27.47 -2.37
CA HIS A 51 10.57 -28.71 -2.38
C HIS A 51 10.70 -29.42 -1.02
N ASP A 52 10.42 -28.71 0.08
CA ASP A 52 10.53 -29.30 1.40
C ASP A 52 9.32 -30.19 1.76
N TYR A 53 8.16 -30.06 1.11
CA TYR A 53 6.98 -30.94 1.36
C TYR A 53 6.63 -31.07 2.85
N TYR A 54 6.57 -29.91 3.53
CA TYR A 54 6.37 -29.77 4.98
C TYR A 54 7.48 -30.37 5.86
N PHE A 55 8.56 -30.91 5.26
CA PHE A 55 9.66 -31.59 5.96
C PHE A 55 10.38 -30.68 6.94
N LEU A 56 10.71 -29.44 6.56
CA LEU A 56 11.49 -28.55 7.42
C LEU A 56 10.74 -28.24 8.73
N ARG A 57 9.40 -28.17 8.66
CA ARG A 57 8.53 -27.95 9.80
C ARG A 57 8.42 -29.20 10.70
N ARG A 58 8.29 -30.39 10.11
CA ARG A 58 8.31 -31.68 10.84
C ARG A 58 9.66 -31.93 11.51
N LEU A 59 10.74 -31.65 10.78
CA LEU A 59 12.12 -31.80 11.25
C LEU A 59 12.40 -30.94 12.48
N ALA A 60 11.88 -29.72 12.53
CA ALA A 60 12.01 -28.83 13.70
C ALA A 60 11.41 -29.46 14.97
N GLU A 61 10.19 -30.02 14.90
CA GLU A 61 9.55 -30.68 16.05
C GLU A 61 10.31 -31.94 16.46
N ALA A 62 10.64 -32.80 15.49
CA ALA A 62 11.33 -34.05 15.74
C ALA A 62 12.69 -33.81 16.42
N GLN A 63 13.47 -32.83 15.94
CA GLN A 63 14.78 -32.51 16.52
C GLN A 63 14.68 -31.81 17.87
N MET A 64 13.65 -30.99 18.12
CA MET A 64 13.44 -30.38 19.42
C MET A 64 13.05 -31.39 20.51
N GLU A 65 12.28 -32.42 20.16
CA GLU A 65 11.88 -33.48 21.09
C GLU A 65 12.97 -34.55 21.29
N SER A 66 13.68 -34.94 20.23
CA SER A 66 14.60 -36.09 20.26
C SER A 66 16.09 -35.76 20.45
N ILE A 67 16.49 -34.50 20.31
CA ILE A 67 17.91 -34.08 20.40
C ILE A 67 18.06 -32.99 21.46
N ALA A 68 18.97 -33.24 22.42
CA ALA A 68 19.31 -32.28 23.46
C ALA A 68 19.79 -30.94 22.88
N ALA A 69 19.55 -29.84 23.61
CA ALA A 69 19.86 -28.47 23.18
C ALA A 69 21.37 -28.11 23.14
N THR A 70 22.25 -29.10 22.93
CA THR A 70 23.70 -28.94 22.90
C THR A 70 24.25 -28.62 21.50
N THR A 71 23.45 -28.75 20.44
CA THR A 71 23.77 -28.37 19.06
C THR A 71 22.84 -27.26 18.57
N GLY A 72 23.28 -26.48 17.57
CA GLY A 72 22.76 -25.15 17.24
C GLY A 72 21.23 -25.08 17.03
N GLY A 73 20.58 -24.12 17.69
CA GLY A 73 19.21 -23.68 17.40
C GLY A 73 18.13 -24.76 17.40
N ILE A 74 17.06 -24.49 16.64
CA ILE A 74 15.87 -25.37 16.51
C ILE A 74 16.19 -26.58 15.63
N TRP A 75 16.87 -26.38 14.50
CA TRP A 75 17.23 -27.44 13.55
C TRP A 75 18.53 -28.19 13.92
N ARG A 76 18.97 -28.09 15.18
CA ARG A 76 20.04 -28.88 15.82
C ARG A 76 21.30 -29.10 14.99
N VAL A 77 21.72 -28.08 14.23
CA VAL A 77 22.88 -28.14 13.35
C VAL A 77 24.15 -28.32 14.17
N ASN A 78 25.00 -29.27 13.80
CA ASN A 78 26.32 -29.48 14.44
C ASN A 78 27.47 -28.83 13.65
N ASP A 79 28.66 -28.79 14.25
CA ASP A 79 29.84 -28.14 13.68
C ASP A 79 30.27 -28.75 12.34
N THR A 80 30.15 -30.07 12.20
CA THR A 80 30.46 -30.79 10.95
C THR A 80 29.51 -30.40 9.83
N GLN A 81 28.21 -30.30 10.11
CA GLN A 81 27.19 -29.86 9.15
C GLN A 81 27.41 -28.41 8.73
N LEU A 82 27.67 -27.50 9.68
CA LEU A 82 27.98 -26.10 9.39
C LEU A 82 29.23 -25.97 8.49
N THR A 83 30.31 -26.67 8.84
CA THR A 83 31.55 -26.67 8.05
C THR A 83 31.33 -27.21 6.63
N THR A 84 30.48 -28.24 6.48
CA THR A 84 30.14 -28.82 5.17
C THR A 84 29.39 -27.82 4.29
N VAL A 85 28.43 -27.09 4.87
CA VAL A 85 27.72 -26.02 4.17
C VAL A 85 28.68 -24.90 3.76
N GLN A 86 29.52 -24.43 4.68
CA GLN A 86 30.46 -23.34 4.41
C GLN A 86 31.44 -23.67 3.28
N LYS A 87 31.97 -24.91 3.26
CA LYS A 87 32.82 -25.38 2.16
C LYS A 87 32.04 -25.42 0.83
N SER A 88 30.79 -25.89 0.87
CA SER A 88 29.93 -25.98 -0.32
C SER A 88 29.51 -24.60 -0.85
N CYS A 89 29.43 -23.57 0.02
CA CYS A 89 29.19 -22.19 -0.40
C CYS A 89 30.33 -21.60 -1.26
N TYR A 90 31.53 -22.19 -1.24
CA TYR A 90 32.63 -21.83 -2.16
C TYR A 90 32.61 -22.64 -3.46
N SER A 91 31.66 -23.57 -3.63
CA SER A 91 31.55 -24.45 -4.79
C SER A 91 30.09 -24.65 -5.20
N THR A 92 29.51 -25.81 -4.91
CA THR A 92 28.20 -26.28 -5.42
C THR A 92 27.01 -25.43 -4.97
N LEU A 93 27.09 -24.79 -3.80
CA LEU A 93 26.02 -23.97 -3.23
C LEU A 93 26.28 -22.46 -3.32
N TYR A 94 27.23 -22.00 -4.13
CA TYR A 94 27.58 -20.58 -4.24
C TYR A 94 26.35 -19.67 -4.42
N TRP A 95 25.46 -20.02 -5.37
CA TRP A 95 24.25 -19.23 -5.64
C TRP A 95 23.23 -19.29 -4.51
N ASN A 96 23.07 -20.44 -3.85
CA ASN A 96 22.17 -20.56 -2.70
C ASN A 96 22.66 -19.71 -1.53
N CYS A 97 23.96 -19.73 -1.22
CA CYS A 97 24.52 -18.92 -0.13
C CYS A 97 24.51 -17.42 -0.48
N SER A 98 24.75 -17.06 -1.74
CA SER A 98 24.60 -15.68 -2.24
C SER A 98 23.15 -15.19 -2.15
N LYS A 99 22.18 -16.06 -2.46
CA LYS A 99 20.75 -15.77 -2.29
C LYS A 99 20.41 -15.57 -0.82
N VAL A 100 20.94 -16.38 0.10
CA VAL A 100 20.76 -16.17 1.54
C VAL A 100 21.32 -14.82 1.99
N GLN A 101 22.52 -14.45 1.52
CA GLN A 101 23.11 -13.15 1.79
C GLN A 101 22.24 -12.00 1.25
N THR A 102 21.69 -12.14 0.06
CA THR A 102 20.91 -11.08 -0.61
C THR A 102 19.51 -10.92 0.01
N GLU A 103 18.83 -12.03 0.29
CA GLU A 103 17.45 -12.03 0.78
C GLU A 103 17.34 -11.81 2.29
N PHE A 104 18.35 -12.25 3.07
CA PHE A 104 18.30 -12.20 4.54
C PHE A 104 19.42 -11.37 5.17
N ASN A 105 20.39 -10.87 4.39
CA ASN A 105 21.59 -10.20 4.90
C ASN A 105 22.39 -11.06 5.89
N ILE A 106 22.47 -12.38 5.62
CA ILE A 106 23.19 -13.35 6.44
C ILE A 106 24.36 -13.91 5.65
N ASN A 107 25.57 -13.70 6.17
CA ASN A 107 26.80 -14.22 5.57
C ASN A 107 27.08 -15.63 6.08
N VAL A 108 26.61 -16.63 5.33
CA VAL A 108 26.74 -18.06 5.68
C VAL A 108 28.21 -18.48 5.84
N TRP A 109 29.13 -17.92 5.05
CA TRP A 109 30.56 -18.24 5.09
C TRP A 109 31.21 -17.96 6.45
N ASN A 110 30.67 -16.99 7.21
CA ASN A 110 31.26 -16.52 8.47
C ASN A 110 30.42 -16.87 9.71
N LEU A 111 29.36 -17.67 9.56
CA LEU A 111 28.55 -18.10 10.69
C LEU A 111 29.34 -18.99 11.64
N ASN A 112 29.04 -18.87 12.94
CA ASN A 112 29.55 -19.75 13.99
C ASN A 112 28.39 -20.45 14.71
N MET A 113 28.71 -21.40 15.58
CA MET A 113 27.71 -22.18 16.34
C MET A 113 26.81 -21.32 17.25
N THR A 114 27.28 -20.18 17.74
CA THR A 114 26.47 -19.25 18.55
C THR A 114 25.42 -18.55 17.71
N ASP A 115 25.72 -18.21 16.45
CA ASP A 115 24.74 -17.62 15.54
C ASP A 115 23.60 -18.59 15.21
N LEU A 116 23.87 -19.89 15.18
CA LEU A 116 22.86 -20.91 14.92
C LEU A 116 21.83 -21.03 16.04
N GLN A 117 22.06 -20.43 17.21
CA GLN A 117 21.04 -20.34 18.27
C GLN A 117 19.82 -19.49 17.85
N LYS A 118 19.93 -18.73 16.75
CA LYS A 118 18.80 -18.02 16.14
C LYS A 118 18.01 -18.98 15.25
N PRO A 119 16.68 -19.06 15.38
CA PRO A 119 15.84 -19.96 14.57
C PRO A 119 16.08 -19.85 13.06
N LEU A 120 16.10 -18.64 12.51
CA LEU A 120 16.28 -18.44 11.07
C LEU A 120 17.66 -18.91 10.59
N HIS A 121 18.70 -18.70 11.39
CA HIS A 121 20.06 -19.09 11.01
C HIS A 121 20.23 -20.61 10.98
N SER A 122 19.78 -21.29 12.04
CA SER A 122 19.80 -22.77 12.07
C SER A 122 18.94 -23.37 10.95
N GLY A 123 17.76 -22.83 10.69
CA GLY A 123 16.89 -23.30 9.60
C GLY A 123 17.50 -23.11 8.21
N LEU A 124 18.15 -21.96 7.95
CA LEU A 124 18.85 -21.69 6.69
C LEU A 124 20.04 -22.62 6.50
N VAL A 125 20.86 -22.83 7.53
CA VAL A 125 22.01 -23.74 7.44
C VAL A 125 21.56 -25.19 7.27
N MET A 126 20.50 -25.63 7.97
CA MET A 126 19.94 -26.97 7.75
C MET A 126 19.39 -27.13 6.33
N SER A 127 18.69 -26.10 5.80
CA SER A 127 18.20 -26.11 4.42
C SER A 127 19.33 -26.24 3.41
N LEU A 128 20.42 -25.48 3.59
CA LEU A 128 21.60 -25.57 2.74
C LEU A 128 22.30 -26.92 2.91
N PHE A 129 22.38 -27.45 4.13
CA PHE A 129 22.95 -28.77 4.39
C PHE A 129 22.19 -29.86 3.63
N ILE A 130 20.85 -29.82 3.66
CA ILE A 130 20.01 -30.75 2.89
C ILE A 130 20.33 -30.67 1.39
N LEU A 131 20.54 -29.46 0.84
CA LEU A 131 20.95 -29.30 -0.56
C LEU A 131 22.34 -29.88 -0.85
N THR A 132 23.27 -29.91 0.11
CA THR A 132 24.57 -30.58 -0.07
C THR A 132 24.48 -32.09 -0.21
N LEU A 133 23.38 -32.70 0.25
CA LEU A 133 23.19 -34.15 0.18
C LEU A 133 22.93 -34.64 -1.25
N ASP A 134 22.46 -33.75 -2.13
CA ASP A 134 22.04 -34.08 -3.50
C ASP A 134 21.01 -35.24 -3.54
N LYS A 135 20.09 -35.22 -2.57
CA LYS A 135 18.98 -36.17 -2.42
C LYS A 135 17.67 -35.42 -2.33
N LEU A 136 16.72 -35.79 -3.18
CA LEU A 136 15.36 -35.28 -3.12
C LEU A 136 14.71 -35.68 -1.78
N ILE A 137 14.03 -34.71 -1.16
CA ILE A 137 13.25 -34.96 0.05
C ILE A 137 12.04 -35.81 -0.36
N PRO A 138 11.81 -36.96 0.29
CA PRO A 138 10.63 -37.78 0.00
C PRO A 138 9.33 -37.06 0.36
N LEU A 139 8.23 -37.46 -0.29
CA LEU A 139 6.91 -36.86 -0.07
C LEU A 139 6.23 -37.42 1.18
N SER A 140 6.29 -38.74 1.38
CA SER A 140 5.57 -39.38 2.47
C SER A 140 6.27 -39.16 3.82
N LYS A 141 5.48 -39.00 4.90
CA LYS A 141 6.00 -38.85 6.27
C LYS A 141 6.97 -39.97 6.66
N LYS A 142 6.63 -41.22 6.30
CA LYS A 142 7.44 -42.40 6.62
C LYS A 142 8.80 -42.36 5.93
N GLU A 143 8.83 -42.03 4.64
CA GLU A 143 10.10 -41.92 3.91
C GLU A 143 10.91 -40.70 4.34
N GLN A 144 10.26 -39.60 4.73
CA GLN A 144 10.93 -38.45 5.34
C GLN A 144 11.61 -38.83 6.68
N ALA A 145 10.97 -39.69 7.48
CA ALA A 145 11.56 -40.20 8.71
C ALA A 145 12.83 -41.03 8.43
N ALA A 146 12.76 -41.93 7.46
CA ALA A 146 13.92 -42.71 7.00
C ALA A 146 15.04 -41.81 6.44
N TYR A 147 14.67 -40.82 5.62
CA TYR A 147 15.60 -39.81 5.10
C TYR A 147 16.31 -39.05 6.23
N TRP A 148 15.56 -38.62 7.25
CA TRP A 148 16.11 -37.92 8.41
C TRP A 148 17.12 -38.78 9.16
N VAL A 149 16.78 -40.03 9.49
CA VAL A 149 17.70 -40.95 10.20
C VAL A 149 18.94 -41.24 9.35
N GLN A 150 18.75 -41.50 8.05
CA GLN A 150 19.84 -41.87 7.17
C GLN A 150 20.85 -40.74 6.92
N TYR A 151 20.37 -39.50 6.72
CA TYR A 151 21.22 -38.43 6.19
C TYR A 151 21.43 -37.25 7.15
N ILE A 152 20.59 -37.08 8.17
CA ILE A 152 20.63 -35.91 9.05
C ILE A 152 21.00 -36.29 10.48
N ASN A 153 20.38 -37.34 11.04
CA ASN A 153 20.61 -37.78 12.41
C ASN A 153 20.60 -39.31 12.52
N ALA A 154 21.78 -39.93 12.39
CA ALA A 154 21.97 -41.38 12.46
C ALA A 154 21.53 -42.02 13.80
N ASN A 155 21.45 -41.23 14.87
CA ASN A 155 20.99 -41.68 16.19
C ASN A 155 19.50 -41.40 16.42
N GLY A 156 18.80 -40.86 15.42
CA GLY A 156 17.37 -40.58 15.48
C GLY A 156 16.51 -41.85 15.42
N SER A 157 15.22 -41.71 15.69
CA SER A 157 14.24 -42.79 15.60
C SER A 157 13.14 -42.41 14.62
N GLU A 158 12.93 -43.21 13.56
CA GLU A 158 11.87 -42.97 12.59
C GLU A 158 10.49 -42.82 13.26
N ASN A 159 10.20 -43.66 14.26
CA ASN A 159 8.96 -43.59 15.02
C ASN A 159 8.82 -42.27 15.77
N SER A 160 9.88 -41.80 16.44
CA SER A 160 9.85 -40.51 17.12
C SER A 160 9.59 -39.35 16.15
N PHE A 161 10.15 -39.39 14.94
CA PHE A 161 9.87 -38.37 13.92
C PHE A 161 8.40 -38.39 13.51
N ILE A 162 7.86 -39.59 13.26
CA ILE A 162 6.45 -39.78 12.87
C ILE A 162 5.53 -39.30 13.99
N ASP A 163 5.81 -39.66 15.25
CA ASP A 163 5.01 -39.25 16.40
C ASP A 163 4.99 -37.71 16.56
N SER A 164 6.15 -37.05 16.43
CA SER A 164 6.22 -35.58 16.44
C SER A 164 5.46 -34.95 15.27
N ALA A 165 5.55 -35.55 14.07
CA ALA A 165 4.83 -35.09 12.89
C ALA A 165 3.31 -35.28 13.02
N ASP A 166 2.85 -36.40 13.56
CA ASP A 166 1.43 -36.68 13.79
C ASP A 166 0.85 -35.74 14.85
N LYS A 167 1.59 -35.49 15.94
CA LYS A 167 1.21 -34.50 16.96
C LYS A 167 1.08 -33.09 16.39
N LEU A 168 1.98 -32.71 15.48
CA LEU A 168 1.91 -31.44 14.76
C LEU A 168 0.68 -31.39 13.84
N GLU A 169 0.45 -32.44 13.05
CA GLU A 169 -0.59 -32.45 12.02
C GLU A 169 -2.01 -32.65 12.56
N ASN A 170 -2.14 -33.27 13.74
CA ASN A 170 -3.41 -33.37 14.46
C ASN A 170 -3.90 -32.02 15.01
N LYS A 171 -3.05 -30.98 14.99
CA LYS A 171 -3.48 -29.61 15.28
C LYS A 171 -4.17 -29.02 14.06
N THR A 172 -5.39 -28.53 14.24
CA THR A 172 -6.18 -27.93 13.16
C THR A 172 -5.62 -26.55 12.78
N ASP A 173 -4.77 -26.50 11.74
CA ASP A 173 -4.18 -25.26 11.21
C ASP A 173 -5.22 -24.33 10.56
N CYS A 174 -6.37 -24.90 10.19
CA CYS A 174 -7.42 -24.25 9.42
C CYS A 174 -8.65 -23.89 10.25
N ALA A 175 -8.57 -24.01 11.58
CA ALA A 175 -9.73 -23.86 12.46
C ALA A 175 -10.45 -22.53 12.19
N SER A 176 -11.71 -22.63 11.76
CA SER A 176 -12.58 -21.48 11.45
C SER A 176 -12.09 -20.55 10.33
N ALA A 177 -11.16 -20.98 9.47
CA ALA A 177 -10.70 -20.20 8.31
C ALA A 177 -11.83 -20.00 7.29
N GLN A 178 -11.89 -18.82 6.67
CA GLN A 178 -12.88 -18.48 5.65
C GLN A 178 -12.28 -18.61 4.26
N ILE A 179 -12.55 -19.74 3.61
CA ILE A 179 -11.92 -20.11 2.34
C ILE A 179 -13.01 -20.44 1.33
N ASP A 180 -12.86 -19.95 0.10
CA ASP A 180 -13.56 -20.43 -1.08
C ASP A 180 -12.58 -21.26 -1.90
N LEU A 181 -12.67 -22.58 -1.74
CA LEU A 181 -11.76 -23.54 -2.34
C LEU A 181 -12.36 -24.14 -3.61
N VAL A 182 -11.71 -23.94 -4.74
CA VAL A 182 -12.14 -24.47 -6.04
C VAL A 182 -11.13 -25.50 -6.53
N PHE A 183 -11.56 -26.74 -6.68
CA PHE A 183 -10.77 -27.75 -7.37
C PHE A 183 -11.08 -27.71 -8.87
N VAL A 184 -10.02 -27.67 -9.68
CA VAL A 184 -10.09 -27.83 -11.12
C VAL A 184 -9.35 -29.11 -11.47
N ILE A 185 -10.10 -30.17 -11.82
CA ILE A 185 -9.54 -31.52 -11.99
C ILE A 185 -9.62 -31.97 -13.45
N ASP A 186 -8.49 -32.42 -13.95
CA ASP A 186 -8.33 -32.97 -15.28
C ASP A 186 -8.94 -34.38 -15.37
N ALA A 187 -9.89 -34.56 -16.28
CA ALA A 187 -10.55 -35.82 -16.61
C ALA A 187 -10.27 -36.23 -18.07
N SER A 188 -9.18 -35.73 -18.66
CA SER A 188 -8.76 -36.05 -20.02
C SER A 188 -8.37 -37.52 -20.19
N GLY A 189 -8.25 -37.93 -21.45
CA GLY A 189 -7.90 -39.30 -21.85
C GLY A 189 -6.54 -39.76 -21.31
N SER A 190 -5.58 -38.84 -21.14
CA SER A 190 -4.22 -39.16 -20.66
C SER A 190 -4.17 -39.48 -19.16
N VAL A 191 -5.08 -38.89 -18.38
CA VAL A 191 -5.22 -39.20 -16.95
C VAL A 191 -5.69 -40.65 -16.78
N GLY A 192 -6.77 -41.03 -17.48
CA GLY A 192 -7.38 -42.35 -17.34
C GLY A 192 -8.21 -42.51 -16.06
N SER A 193 -9.17 -43.43 -16.08
CA SER A 193 -10.16 -43.60 -15.00
C SER A 193 -9.56 -43.94 -13.63
N ASN A 194 -8.49 -44.74 -13.59
CA ASN A 194 -7.85 -45.16 -12.34
C ASN A 194 -7.13 -43.99 -11.65
N ASN A 195 -6.41 -43.17 -12.40
CA ASN A 195 -5.73 -42.01 -11.83
C ASN A 195 -6.73 -40.91 -11.46
N PHE A 196 -7.78 -40.73 -12.26
CA PHE A 196 -8.88 -39.84 -11.91
C PHE A 196 -9.53 -40.22 -10.57
N TRP A 197 -9.68 -41.52 -10.29
CA TRP A 197 -10.15 -41.98 -8.98
C TRP A 197 -9.22 -41.55 -7.83
N LYS A 198 -7.89 -41.65 -8.01
CA LYS A 198 -6.91 -41.16 -7.02
C LYS A 198 -7.03 -39.65 -6.80
N THR A 199 -7.23 -38.87 -7.87
CA THR A 199 -7.50 -37.43 -7.76
C THR A 199 -8.75 -37.15 -6.92
N LYS A 200 -9.85 -37.91 -7.10
CA LYS A 200 -11.05 -37.76 -6.27
C LYS A 200 -10.79 -38.11 -4.80
N THR A 201 -10.02 -39.17 -4.54
CA THR A 201 -9.61 -39.55 -3.19
C THR A 201 -8.80 -38.45 -2.51
N PHE A 202 -7.85 -37.86 -3.23
CA PHE A 202 -7.08 -36.71 -2.77
C PHE A 202 -7.95 -35.51 -2.42
N LEU A 203 -8.89 -35.14 -3.29
CA LEU A 203 -9.88 -34.08 -3.01
C LEU A 203 -10.65 -34.36 -1.71
N ASN A 204 -11.11 -35.60 -1.51
CA ASN A 204 -11.80 -36.00 -0.28
C ASN A 204 -10.90 -35.88 0.96
N ASN A 205 -9.62 -36.28 0.84
CA ASN A 205 -8.66 -36.20 1.94
C ASN A 205 -8.43 -34.74 2.35
N VAL A 206 -8.22 -33.83 1.40
CA VAL A 206 -8.11 -32.39 1.68
C VAL A 206 -9.39 -31.85 2.35
N VAL A 207 -10.56 -32.17 1.80
CA VAL A 207 -11.86 -31.71 2.35
C VAL A 207 -12.11 -32.26 3.76
N SER A 208 -11.64 -33.47 4.08
CA SER A 208 -11.88 -34.10 5.38
C SER A 208 -11.23 -33.36 6.54
N ASN A 209 -10.17 -32.59 6.30
CA ASN A 209 -9.42 -31.85 7.32
C ASN A 209 -9.81 -30.36 7.41
N LEU A 210 -10.75 -29.91 6.57
CA LEU A 210 -11.25 -28.54 6.56
C LEU A 210 -12.60 -28.43 7.29
N ASP A 211 -12.87 -27.25 7.83
CA ASP A 211 -14.16 -26.90 8.44
C ASP A 211 -15.14 -26.46 7.34
N ILE A 212 -15.91 -27.43 6.83
CA ILE A 212 -16.85 -27.20 5.73
C ILE A 212 -18.17 -26.64 6.25
N SER A 213 -18.49 -25.39 5.90
CA SER A 213 -19.78 -24.76 6.14
C SER A 213 -19.99 -23.52 5.27
N ASN A 214 -21.21 -22.97 5.29
CA ASN A 214 -21.51 -21.71 4.60
C ASN A 214 -20.75 -20.50 5.17
N TYR A 215 -20.20 -20.61 6.39
CA TYR A 215 -19.54 -19.51 7.08
C TYR A 215 -18.02 -19.65 7.15
N GLU A 216 -17.49 -20.86 6.95
CA GLU A 216 -16.06 -21.21 7.04
C GLU A 216 -15.52 -21.57 5.64
N THR A 217 -15.23 -22.84 5.36
CA THR A 217 -14.76 -23.28 4.06
C THR A 217 -15.92 -23.73 3.17
N ARG A 218 -16.00 -23.16 1.96
CA ARG A 218 -16.90 -23.60 0.89
C ARG A 218 -16.09 -24.22 -0.24
N VAL A 219 -16.65 -25.24 -0.87
CA VAL A 219 -15.94 -26.02 -1.91
C VAL A 219 -16.73 -26.01 -3.20
N ALA A 220 -16.03 -25.85 -4.32
CA ALA A 220 -16.56 -26.09 -5.66
C ALA A 220 -15.64 -27.02 -6.43
N VAL A 221 -16.19 -27.75 -7.38
CA VAL A 221 -15.41 -28.63 -8.25
C VAL A 221 -15.78 -28.40 -9.71
N ILE A 222 -14.76 -28.13 -10.52
CA ILE A 222 -14.81 -28.14 -11.97
C ILE A 222 -14.03 -29.37 -12.44
N SER A 223 -14.67 -30.22 -13.24
CA SER A 223 -13.99 -31.29 -13.97
C SER A 223 -13.93 -30.91 -15.43
N TYR A 224 -12.79 -31.14 -16.08
CA TYR A 224 -12.64 -30.76 -17.49
C TYR A 224 -11.92 -31.82 -18.31
N SER A 225 -12.27 -31.87 -19.59
CA SER A 225 -11.49 -32.58 -20.61
C SER A 225 -11.47 -31.74 -21.89
N SER A 226 -12.19 -32.13 -22.95
CA SER A 226 -12.44 -31.28 -24.14
C SER A 226 -13.40 -30.11 -23.86
N SER A 227 -14.01 -30.09 -22.68
CA SER A 227 -14.89 -29.03 -22.20
C SER A 227 -14.92 -29.03 -20.68
N PRO A 228 -15.05 -27.88 -20.02
CA PRO A 228 -15.16 -27.79 -18.58
C PRO A 228 -16.61 -27.93 -18.11
N PHE A 229 -16.82 -28.68 -17.03
CA PHE A 229 -18.09 -28.88 -16.38
C PHE A 229 -18.01 -28.45 -14.91
N LEU A 230 -18.88 -27.51 -14.52
CA LEU A 230 -19.09 -27.20 -13.11
C LEU A 230 -19.92 -28.33 -12.49
N ILE A 231 -19.27 -29.20 -11.71
CA ILE A 231 -19.94 -30.31 -11.03
C ILE A 231 -20.86 -29.77 -9.94
N PHE A 232 -20.31 -28.89 -9.10
CA PHE A 232 -21.06 -28.12 -8.11
C PHE A 232 -20.32 -26.82 -7.77
N GLY A 233 -21.07 -25.76 -7.50
CA GLY A 233 -20.55 -24.46 -7.09
C GLY A 233 -20.40 -24.31 -5.56
N LEU A 234 -19.80 -23.20 -5.13
CA LEU A 234 -19.46 -22.91 -3.73
C LEU A 234 -20.66 -22.94 -2.77
N ASP A 235 -21.87 -22.65 -3.26
CA ASP A 235 -23.09 -22.55 -2.45
C ASP A 235 -23.97 -23.82 -2.54
N THR A 236 -23.48 -24.89 -3.18
CA THR A 236 -24.29 -26.11 -3.44
C THR A 236 -24.36 -27.02 -2.21
N HIS A 237 -23.27 -27.12 -1.45
CA HIS A 237 -23.14 -28.04 -0.32
C HIS A 237 -22.57 -27.31 0.89
N SER A 238 -23.23 -27.48 2.04
CA SER A 238 -22.87 -26.80 3.30
C SER A 238 -22.32 -27.74 4.37
N THR A 239 -22.12 -29.03 4.05
CA THR A 239 -21.61 -30.03 5.00
C THR A 239 -20.50 -30.85 4.36
N LYS A 240 -19.52 -31.25 5.19
CA LYS A 240 -18.40 -32.10 4.79
C LYS A 240 -18.87 -33.36 4.06
N THR A 241 -19.83 -34.09 4.65
CA THR A 241 -20.39 -35.32 4.07
C THR A 241 -21.04 -35.09 2.70
N ALA A 242 -21.76 -33.98 2.50
CA ALA A 242 -22.37 -33.69 1.20
C ALA A 242 -21.31 -33.42 0.13
N VAL A 243 -20.28 -32.63 0.48
CA VAL A 243 -19.15 -32.36 -0.42
C VAL A 243 -18.41 -33.65 -0.79
N THR A 244 -18.06 -34.50 0.19
CA THR A 244 -17.31 -35.74 -0.09
C THR A 244 -18.13 -36.75 -0.90
N ASN A 245 -19.45 -36.82 -0.68
CA ASN A 245 -20.34 -37.64 -1.50
C ASN A 245 -20.42 -37.12 -2.94
N ALA A 246 -20.53 -35.80 -3.12
CA ALA A 246 -20.58 -35.18 -4.43
C ALA A 246 -19.28 -35.37 -5.21
N ILE A 247 -18.12 -35.22 -4.56
CA ILE A 247 -16.80 -35.53 -5.14
C ILE A 247 -16.76 -36.99 -5.59
N SER A 248 -17.15 -37.92 -4.72
CA SER A 248 -17.09 -39.35 -5.01
C SER A 248 -17.94 -39.74 -6.24
N ALA A 249 -19.07 -39.05 -6.45
CA ALA A 249 -19.99 -39.27 -7.56
C ALA A 249 -19.52 -38.71 -8.93
N ILE A 250 -18.43 -37.94 -8.99
CA ILE A 250 -17.94 -37.36 -10.25
C ILE A 250 -17.55 -38.48 -11.22
N LEU A 251 -18.09 -38.40 -12.45
CA LEU A 251 -17.83 -39.33 -13.53
C LEU A 251 -16.58 -38.90 -14.32
N TYR A 252 -15.77 -39.88 -14.71
CA TYR A 252 -14.67 -39.67 -15.64
C TYR A 252 -15.20 -39.53 -17.06
N THR A 253 -14.81 -38.49 -17.77
CA THR A 253 -15.32 -38.16 -19.11
C THR A 253 -14.36 -38.55 -20.23
N GLY A 254 -13.04 -38.52 -20.02
CA GLY A 254 -12.05 -38.65 -21.08
C GLY A 254 -12.12 -37.49 -22.10
N GLY A 255 -11.20 -37.47 -23.06
CA GLY A 255 -11.15 -36.44 -24.11
C GLY A 255 -9.83 -35.66 -24.12
N GLY A 256 -9.87 -34.43 -24.62
CA GLY A 256 -8.73 -33.50 -24.64
C GLY A 256 -8.49 -32.83 -23.29
N THR A 257 -7.66 -31.78 -23.27
CA THR A 257 -7.18 -31.11 -22.05
C THR A 257 -7.29 -29.58 -22.19
N ASP A 258 -8.51 -29.03 -22.16
CA ASP A 258 -8.77 -27.59 -22.31
C ASP A 258 -8.68 -26.82 -20.97
N THR A 259 -7.48 -26.81 -20.38
CA THR A 259 -7.19 -26.21 -19.07
C THR A 259 -7.54 -24.71 -19.01
N ASP A 260 -7.27 -23.96 -20.07
CA ASP A 260 -7.57 -22.53 -20.18
C ASP A 260 -9.07 -22.24 -19.99
N THR A 261 -9.93 -23.02 -20.63
CA THR A 261 -11.38 -22.87 -20.51
C THR A 261 -11.90 -23.23 -19.12
N ALA A 262 -11.28 -24.20 -18.45
CA ALA A 262 -11.61 -24.58 -17.08
C ALA A 262 -11.25 -23.48 -16.07
N LEU A 263 -10.09 -22.86 -16.24
CA LEU A 263 -9.67 -21.69 -15.45
C LEU A 263 -10.59 -20.49 -15.70
N ASP A 264 -10.97 -20.22 -16.96
CA ASP A 264 -11.92 -19.15 -17.25
C ASP A 264 -13.30 -19.44 -16.67
N LEU A 265 -13.79 -20.69 -16.68
CA LEU A 265 -15.05 -21.07 -16.04
C LEU A 265 -15.02 -20.83 -14.52
N ALA A 266 -13.90 -21.19 -13.85
CA ALA A 266 -13.71 -20.90 -12.42
C ALA A 266 -13.84 -19.40 -12.14
N ARG A 267 -13.23 -18.57 -13.00
CA ARG A 267 -13.28 -17.11 -12.89
C ARG A 267 -14.68 -16.56 -13.12
N THR A 268 -15.33 -16.92 -14.22
CA THR A 268 -16.59 -16.28 -14.68
C THR A 268 -17.87 -16.84 -14.07
N SER A 269 -17.80 -18.04 -13.48
CA SER A 269 -19.00 -18.72 -13.00
C SER A 269 -18.92 -19.11 -11.52
N VAL A 270 -17.72 -19.27 -10.95
CA VAL A 270 -17.56 -19.70 -9.56
C VAL A 270 -17.14 -18.52 -8.66
N PHE A 271 -16.00 -17.89 -8.92
CA PHE A 271 -15.47 -16.82 -8.07
C PHE A 271 -16.19 -15.46 -8.23
N THR A 272 -16.92 -15.28 -9.33
CA THR A 272 -17.72 -14.06 -9.59
C THR A 272 -19.15 -14.18 -9.09
N ASN A 273 -19.71 -15.40 -9.04
CA ASN A 273 -21.09 -15.62 -8.64
C ASN A 273 -21.16 -16.15 -7.20
N THR A 274 -20.70 -15.34 -6.26
CA THR A 274 -20.71 -15.73 -4.84
C THR A 274 -21.81 -15.01 -4.07
N THR A 275 -22.58 -15.77 -3.30
CA THR A 275 -23.56 -15.20 -2.36
C THR A 275 -22.95 -14.80 -1.02
N ARG A 276 -21.63 -14.98 -0.85
CA ARG A 276 -20.94 -14.69 0.41
C ARG A 276 -21.00 -13.21 0.72
N LYS A 277 -21.48 -12.88 1.92
CA LYS A 277 -21.45 -11.51 2.43
C LYS A 277 -20.11 -11.14 3.08
N SER A 278 -19.37 -12.14 3.59
CA SER A 278 -18.06 -11.94 4.20
C SER A 278 -16.95 -12.11 3.17
N ALA A 279 -15.83 -11.41 3.36
CA ALA A 279 -14.62 -11.65 2.58
C ALA A 279 -14.01 -13.02 2.95
N ALA A 280 -13.43 -13.71 1.97
CA ALA A 280 -12.81 -15.03 2.13
C ALA A 280 -11.60 -15.18 1.21
N ALA A 281 -10.64 -16.00 1.64
CA ALA A 281 -9.51 -16.36 0.81
C ALA A 281 -10.03 -17.17 -0.40
N LYS A 282 -9.69 -16.74 -1.61
CA LYS A 282 -10.04 -17.46 -2.83
C LYS A 282 -8.88 -18.35 -3.22
N VAL A 283 -9.09 -19.66 -3.20
CA VAL A 283 -8.04 -20.63 -3.49
C VAL A 283 -8.50 -21.53 -4.63
N LEU A 284 -7.63 -21.71 -5.62
CA LEU A 284 -7.82 -22.66 -6.70
C LEU A 284 -6.72 -23.71 -6.66
N VAL A 285 -7.10 -24.99 -6.72
CA VAL A 285 -6.18 -26.12 -6.84
C VAL A 285 -6.42 -26.78 -8.18
N LEU A 286 -5.48 -26.63 -9.10
CA LEU A 286 -5.47 -27.26 -10.42
C LEU A 286 -4.69 -28.58 -10.34
N VAL A 287 -5.31 -29.69 -10.72
CA VAL A 287 -4.65 -31.00 -10.85
C VAL A 287 -4.71 -31.43 -12.31
N THR A 288 -3.55 -31.69 -12.92
CA THR A 288 -3.45 -32.09 -14.33
C THR A 288 -2.15 -32.85 -14.62
N ASP A 289 -2.15 -33.70 -15.65
CA ASP A 289 -0.92 -34.26 -16.21
C ASP A 289 -0.29 -33.36 -17.30
N GLY A 290 -0.87 -32.17 -17.51
CA GLY A 290 -0.16 -30.94 -17.80
C GLY A 290 0.17 -30.65 -19.25
N HIS A 291 -0.51 -31.23 -20.23
CA HIS A 291 -0.39 -30.77 -21.62
C HIS A 291 -1.67 -30.09 -22.09
N SER A 292 -1.88 -28.83 -21.66
CA SER A 292 -3.02 -28.07 -22.17
C SER A 292 -2.93 -27.86 -23.68
N ASN A 293 -4.09 -27.71 -24.33
CA ASN A 293 -4.15 -27.40 -25.75
C ASN A 293 -3.52 -26.03 -26.11
N SER A 294 -3.29 -25.14 -25.12
CA SER A 294 -2.63 -23.85 -25.33
C SER A 294 -2.05 -23.23 -24.06
N GLU A 295 -0.74 -23.39 -23.86
CA GLU A 295 0.02 -22.79 -22.74
C GLU A 295 -0.21 -21.28 -22.60
N THR A 296 -0.19 -20.53 -23.70
CA THR A 296 -0.42 -19.08 -23.67
C THR A 296 -1.80 -18.70 -23.13
N ARG A 297 -2.85 -19.44 -23.51
CA ARG A 297 -4.21 -19.17 -23.02
C ARG A 297 -4.36 -19.60 -21.56
N THR A 298 -3.76 -20.72 -21.18
CA THR A 298 -3.75 -21.21 -19.79
C THR A 298 -3.10 -20.18 -18.86
N VAL A 299 -1.91 -19.66 -19.21
CA VAL A 299 -1.22 -18.63 -18.44
C VAL A 299 -2.03 -17.33 -18.38
N ALA A 300 -2.65 -16.91 -19.49
CA ALA A 300 -3.48 -15.71 -19.52
C ALA A 300 -4.74 -15.85 -18.64
N ALA A 301 -5.39 -17.01 -18.63
CA ALA A 301 -6.54 -17.29 -17.78
C ALA A 301 -6.15 -17.32 -16.29
N ALA A 302 -5.05 -18.00 -15.96
CA ALA A 302 -4.50 -18.02 -14.61
C ALA A 302 -4.12 -16.61 -14.12
N GLN A 303 -3.52 -15.77 -14.98
CA GLN A 303 -3.19 -14.40 -14.61
C GLN A 303 -4.44 -13.58 -14.24
N LYS A 304 -5.54 -13.72 -15.00
CA LYS A 304 -6.80 -13.03 -14.65
C LYS A 304 -7.37 -13.49 -13.30
N LEU A 305 -7.20 -14.76 -12.95
CA LEU A 305 -7.58 -15.28 -11.63
C LEU A 305 -6.69 -14.67 -10.53
N LYS A 306 -5.37 -14.64 -10.73
CA LYS A 306 -4.40 -14.00 -9.81
C LYS A 306 -4.71 -12.51 -9.61
N ASP A 307 -5.01 -11.80 -10.69
CA ASP A 307 -5.41 -10.38 -10.65
C ASP A 307 -6.74 -10.17 -9.90
N ALA A 308 -7.62 -11.19 -9.89
CA ALA A 308 -8.86 -11.21 -9.12
C ALA A 308 -8.68 -11.66 -7.65
N GLY A 309 -7.43 -11.80 -7.20
CA GLY A 309 -7.06 -12.17 -5.84
C GLY A 309 -7.21 -13.65 -5.52
N VAL A 310 -7.14 -14.53 -6.53
CA VAL A 310 -7.16 -15.99 -6.35
C VAL A 310 -5.74 -16.51 -6.18
N THR A 311 -5.49 -17.24 -5.09
CA THR A 311 -4.26 -18.02 -4.90
C THR A 311 -4.38 -19.33 -5.65
N ILE A 312 -3.48 -19.59 -6.60
CA ILE A 312 -3.52 -20.77 -7.47
C ILE A 312 -2.40 -21.72 -7.07
N PHE A 313 -2.77 -22.93 -6.64
CA PHE A 313 -1.90 -24.09 -6.56
C PHE A 313 -2.05 -24.94 -7.82
N THR A 314 -0.95 -25.36 -8.42
CA THR A 314 -0.93 -26.26 -9.58
C THR A 314 -0.17 -27.52 -9.22
N ILE A 315 -0.81 -28.68 -9.43
CA ILE A 315 -0.25 -30.01 -9.20
C ILE A 315 -0.14 -30.67 -10.56
N GLY A 316 1.11 -30.80 -11.02
CA GLY A 316 1.47 -31.55 -12.21
C GLY A 316 1.75 -33.00 -11.85
N VAL A 317 1.30 -33.96 -12.67
CA VAL A 317 1.49 -35.39 -12.39
C VAL A 317 2.03 -36.14 -13.62
N VAL A 318 2.98 -37.05 -13.41
CA VAL A 318 3.65 -37.89 -14.42
C VAL A 318 4.56 -37.12 -15.39
N ASN A 319 3.99 -36.30 -16.27
CA ASN A 319 4.75 -35.57 -17.27
C ASN A 319 4.10 -34.22 -17.62
N PRO A 320 3.96 -33.31 -16.63
CA PRO A 320 3.35 -32.02 -16.86
C PRO A 320 4.25 -31.09 -17.69
N LYS A 321 3.63 -30.14 -18.41
CA LYS A 321 4.30 -28.98 -18.95
C LYS A 321 4.68 -28.03 -17.81
N VAL A 322 5.86 -28.26 -17.23
CA VAL A 322 6.38 -27.51 -16.07
C VAL A 322 6.30 -26.00 -16.27
N SER A 323 6.65 -25.49 -17.45
CA SER A 323 6.62 -24.04 -17.76
C SER A 323 5.22 -23.45 -17.67
N GLU A 324 4.21 -24.19 -18.12
CA GLU A 324 2.81 -23.77 -18.09
C GLU A 324 2.29 -23.71 -16.65
N LEU A 325 2.48 -24.79 -15.88
CA LEU A 325 1.96 -24.89 -14.52
C LEU A 325 2.69 -23.93 -13.57
N THR A 326 4.02 -23.80 -13.71
CA THR A 326 4.80 -22.83 -12.93
C THR A 326 4.32 -21.39 -13.19
N ALA A 327 4.01 -21.04 -14.44
CA ALA A 327 3.51 -19.71 -14.79
C ALA A 327 2.04 -19.48 -14.38
N ALA A 328 1.23 -20.54 -14.35
CA ALA A 328 -0.15 -20.50 -13.88
C ALA A 328 -0.24 -20.37 -12.35
N ALA A 329 0.66 -21.00 -11.60
CA ALA A 329 0.73 -20.93 -10.15
C ALA A 329 0.88 -19.49 -9.62
N SER A 330 0.48 -19.28 -8.36
CA SER A 330 0.74 -18.03 -7.64
C SER A 330 2.20 -17.92 -7.22
N GLU A 331 2.68 -16.68 -7.04
CA GLU A 331 4.03 -16.43 -6.55
C GLU A 331 4.12 -16.59 -5.02
N PRO A 332 5.25 -17.11 -4.48
CA PRO A 332 6.35 -17.69 -5.24
C PRO A 332 5.97 -19.07 -5.80
N SER A 333 6.31 -19.31 -7.07
CA SER A 333 5.92 -20.56 -7.73
C SER A 333 6.46 -21.82 -7.03
N CYS A 334 7.62 -21.74 -6.36
CA CYS A 334 8.20 -22.86 -5.61
C CYS A 334 7.34 -23.37 -4.44
N THR A 335 6.35 -22.61 -3.97
CA THR A 335 5.42 -23.06 -2.92
C THR A 335 4.03 -23.38 -3.46
N HIS A 336 3.75 -23.06 -4.73
CA HIS A 336 2.43 -23.19 -5.34
C HIS A 336 2.40 -24.14 -6.53
N TYR A 337 3.55 -24.50 -7.08
CA TYR A 337 3.72 -25.55 -8.08
C TYR A 337 4.28 -26.80 -7.39
N ILE A 338 3.62 -27.93 -7.62
CA ILE A 338 4.03 -29.25 -7.13
C ILE A 338 4.12 -30.19 -8.32
N ASP A 339 5.28 -30.84 -8.48
CA ASP A 339 5.54 -31.80 -9.54
C ASP A 339 5.60 -33.22 -8.95
N LEU A 340 4.66 -34.07 -9.36
CA LEU A 340 4.53 -35.44 -8.90
C LEU A 340 4.89 -36.41 -10.02
N LYS A 341 5.59 -37.49 -9.68
CA LYS A 341 5.97 -38.52 -10.65
C LYS A 341 4.85 -39.52 -10.91
N ASP A 342 3.98 -39.73 -9.93
CA ASP A 342 2.87 -40.69 -10.02
C ASP A 342 1.65 -40.18 -9.23
N TYR A 343 0.45 -40.54 -9.68
CA TYR A 343 -0.79 -40.24 -8.95
C TYR A 343 -0.88 -40.92 -7.58
N ASN A 344 -0.07 -41.95 -7.28
CA ASN A 344 0.05 -42.52 -5.94
C ASN A 344 0.68 -41.54 -4.94
N GLU A 345 1.41 -40.53 -5.42
CA GLU A 345 2.10 -39.56 -4.58
C GLU A 345 1.21 -38.41 -4.13
N ILE A 346 0.07 -38.19 -4.80
CA ILE A 346 -0.79 -37.02 -4.59
C ILE A 346 -1.39 -36.95 -3.18
N ASP A 347 -1.62 -38.09 -2.53
CA ASP A 347 -2.12 -38.11 -1.15
C ASP A 347 -1.07 -37.64 -0.13
N PHE A 348 0.23 -37.65 -0.48
CA PHE A 348 1.27 -37.20 0.43
C PHE A 348 1.39 -35.67 0.53
N ILE A 349 0.78 -34.94 -0.41
CA ILE A 349 0.79 -33.47 -0.44
C ILE A 349 -0.49 -32.85 0.14
N VAL A 350 -1.38 -33.65 0.73
CA VAL A 350 -2.63 -33.18 1.37
C VAL A 350 -2.33 -32.06 2.38
N LYS A 351 -1.37 -32.28 3.29
CA LYS A 351 -1.02 -31.28 4.31
C LYS A 351 -0.40 -30.00 3.72
N GLU A 352 0.30 -30.12 2.60
CA GLU A 352 0.90 -28.99 1.88
C GLU A 352 -0.19 -28.08 1.31
N ILE A 353 -1.18 -28.68 0.63
CA ILE A 353 -2.33 -27.93 0.06
C ILE A 353 -3.23 -27.36 1.16
N GLU A 354 -3.47 -28.09 2.24
CA GLU A 354 -4.22 -27.59 3.39
C GLU A 354 -3.54 -26.37 4.03
N SER A 355 -2.26 -26.51 4.41
CA SER A 355 -1.52 -25.42 5.07
C SER A 355 -1.41 -24.20 4.17
N GLY A 356 -1.16 -24.40 2.87
CA GLY A 356 -1.13 -23.34 1.87
C GLY A 356 -2.48 -22.64 1.72
N SER A 357 -3.57 -23.41 1.63
CA SER A 357 -4.94 -22.86 1.49
C SER A 357 -5.34 -22.04 2.71
N CYS A 358 -5.00 -22.47 3.92
CA CYS A 358 -5.39 -21.79 5.15
C CYS A 358 -4.58 -20.54 5.46
N LYS A 359 -3.38 -20.43 4.87
CA LYS A 359 -2.53 -19.24 4.93
C LYS A 359 -2.74 -18.30 3.74
N ALA A 360 -3.58 -18.68 2.77
CA ALA A 360 -3.86 -17.86 1.61
C ALA A 360 -4.51 -16.52 2.04
N PRO A 361 -4.04 -15.39 1.50
CA PRO A 361 -4.60 -14.10 1.87
C PRO A 361 -6.00 -13.89 1.27
N THR A 362 -6.87 -13.24 2.03
CA THR A 362 -8.07 -12.59 1.53
C THR A 362 -7.65 -11.23 0.95
N GLU A 363 -7.65 -11.10 -0.37
CA GLU A 363 -7.32 -9.84 -1.04
C GLU A 363 -8.47 -8.84 -0.91
N VAL A 364 -8.18 -7.67 -0.35
CA VAL A 364 -9.15 -6.61 -0.09
C VAL A 364 -8.63 -5.27 -0.64
N PRO A 365 -9.40 -4.56 -1.49
CA PRO A 365 -9.08 -3.21 -1.94
C PRO A 365 -8.98 -2.21 -0.76
N GLU A 366 -8.03 -1.26 -0.81
CA GLU A 366 -7.85 -0.24 0.25
C GLU A 366 -9.10 0.61 0.53
N ASP A 367 -9.97 0.82 -0.45
CA ASP A 367 -11.23 1.55 -0.32
C ASP A 367 -12.36 0.76 0.37
N THR A 368 -12.09 -0.49 0.77
CA THR A 368 -13.02 -1.31 1.56
C THR A 368 -13.10 -0.78 2.99
N LEU A 369 -14.03 0.15 3.21
CA LEU A 369 -14.19 0.91 4.45
C LEU A 369 -14.47 0.06 5.70
N LEU A 370 -15.05 -1.13 5.58
CA LEU A 370 -15.43 -1.99 6.70
C LEU A 370 -15.44 -3.48 6.31
N LEU A 371 -14.64 -4.30 6.99
CA LEU A 371 -14.70 -5.76 6.95
C LEU A 371 -15.45 -6.27 8.18
N ASN A 372 -16.74 -6.60 8.04
CA ASN A 372 -17.53 -7.17 9.13
C ASN A 372 -17.34 -8.68 9.19
N ASN A 373 -16.50 -9.12 10.13
CA ASN A 373 -16.10 -10.51 10.29
C ASN A 373 -16.72 -11.10 11.57
N THR A 374 -17.22 -12.33 11.46
CA THR A 374 -17.75 -13.08 12.59
C THR A 374 -16.62 -13.70 13.41
N ILE A 375 -16.78 -13.67 14.73
CA ILE A 375 -15.94 -14.39 15.70
C ILE A 375 -16.61 -15.74 16.00
N PRO A 376 -15.86 -16.84 16.17
CA PRO A 376 -16.42 -18.13 16.55
C PRO A 376 -17.27 -18.04 17.82
N LYS A 377 -18.34 -18.83 17.89
CA LYS A 377 -19.14 -18.96 19.13
C LYS A 377 -18.47 -19.90 20.14
N THR A 378 -17.48 -20.68 19.71
CA THR A 378 -16.69 -21.66 20.46
C THR A 378 -15.46 -21.01 21.11
N ASN A 379 -14.72 -21.77 21.93
CA ASN A 379 -13.44 -21.33 22.53
C ASN A 379 -12.28 -21.27 21.53
N GLU A 380 -12.53 -21.57 20.27
CA GLU A 380 -11.53 -21.64 19.21
C GLU A 380 -11.03 -20.25 18.82
N THR A 381 -9.79 -20.20 18.37
CA THR A 381 -9.20 -18.98 17.82
C THR A 381 -9.35 -19.06 16.32
N LYS A 382 -10.14 -18.17 15.74
CA LYS A 382 -10.24 -18.03 14.29
C LYS A 382 -9.09 -17.18 13.79
N GLN A 383 -8.43 -17.68 12.76
CA GLN A 383 -7.37 -16.99 12.06
C GLN A 383 -7.84 -16.55 10.67
N GLN A 384 -7.49 -15.32 10.28
CA GLN A 384 -7.74 -14.81 8.94
C GLN A 384 -6.56 -13.95 8.47
N VAL A 385 -6.03 -14.28 7.28
CA VAL A 385 -5.01 -13.48 6.62
C VAL A 385 -5.71 -12.55 5.63
N ILE A 386 -5.46 -11.25 5.74
CA ILE A 386 -6.00 -10.22 4.86
C ILE A 386 -4.82 -9.54 4.18
N GLN A 387 -4.88 -9.40 2.86
CA GLN A 387 -3.91 -8.64 2.11
C GLN A 387 -4.59 -7.40 1.53
N VAL A 388 -4.13 -6.25 1.98
CA VAL A 388 -4.64 -4.95 1.54
C VAL A 388 -3.78 -4.49 0.38
N THR A 389 -4.41 -4.29 -0.77
CA THR A 389 -3.75 -3.83 -1.99
C THR A 389 -4.07 -2.36 -2.25
N ASN A 390 -3.03 -1.55 -2.41
CA ASN A 390 -3.18 -0.14 -2.76
C ASN A 390 -3.24 0.01 -4.29
N THR A 391 -4.39 0.42 -4.84
CA THR A 391 -4.57 0.68 -6.27
C THR A 391 -4.01 2.03 -6.70
N THR A 392 -3.77 2.94 -5.76
CA THR A 392 -3.28 4.31 -5.99
C THR A 392 -2.05 4.55 -5.11
N LYS A 393 -0.83 4.22 -5.58
CA LYS A 393 0.50 4.39 -4.93
C LYS A 393 0.69 5.68 -4.08
N SER A 394 -0.03 5.85 -2.99
CA SER A 394 -0.18 7.08 -2.23
C SER A 394 0.25 6.77 -0.82
N THR A 395 1.53 7.03 -0.59
CA THR A 395 2.27 6.79 0.63
C THR A 395 2.02 7.90 1.67
N LEU A 396 0.76 8.11 2.05
CA LEU A 396 0.44 8.77 3.31
C LEU A 396 0.09 7.69 4.32
N GLY A 397 0.49 7.87 5.58
CA GLY A 397 0.34 6.85 6.61
C GLY A 397 -1.07 6.26 6.59
N THR A 398 -1.24 5.01 6.94
CA THR A 398 -2.57 4.37 6.95
C THR A 398 -2.89 3.99 8.37
N THR A 399 -4.09 4.34 8.83
CA THR A 399 -4.58 3.96 10.14
C THR A 399 -5.51 2.75 9.98
N VAL A 400 -5.18 1.64 10.63
CA VAL A 400 -6.07 0.48 10.72
C VAL A 400 -6.77 0.53 12.07
N LEU A 401 -8.07 0.77 12.08
CA LEU A 401 -8.92 0.70 13.26
C LEU A 401 -9.59 -0.67 13.33
N VAL A 402 -9.57 -1.28 14.51
CA VAL A 402 -10.19 -2.57 14.78
C VAL A 402 -11.22 -2.37 15.87
N SER A 403 -12.50 -2.50 15.53
CA SER A 403 -13.61 -2.40 16.48
C SER A 403 -14.20 -3.78 16.72
N VAL A 404 -14.47 -4.15 17.96
CA VAL A 404 -15.00 -5.46 18.32
C VAL A 404 -16.35 -5.26 18.99
N ARG A 405 -17.35 -6.09 18.66
CA ARG A 405 -18.66 -6.05 19.33
C ARG A 405 -18.71 -6.90 20.58
N CYS A 406 -18.10 -8.09 20.50
CA CYS A 406 -17.84 -8.95 21.65
C CYS A 406 -16.72 -9.94 21.30
N GLY A 407 -15.69 -10.01 22.14
CA GLY A 407 -14.57 -10.92 21.95
C GLY A 407 -13.23 -10.22 22.07
N ARG A 408 -12.16 -10.92 21.70
CA ARG A 408 -10.81 -10.39 21.64
C ARG A 408 -10.25 -10.63 20.25
N VAL A 409 -9.68 -9.58 19.67
CA VAL A 409 -8.99 -9.62 18.38
C VAL A 409 -7.56 -9.17 18.56
N ILE A 410 -6.62 -9.85 17.91
CA ILE A 410 -5.21 -9.46 17.81
C ILE A 410 -4.88 -9.37 16.34
N VAL A 411 -4.32 -8.24 15.91
CA VAL A 411 -3.89 -8.04 14.53
C VAL A 411 -2.39 -7.87 14.50
N TYR A 412 -1.72 -8.73 13.74
CA TYR A 412 -0.32 -8.59 13.34
C TYR A 412 -0.28 -8.05 11.93
N ALA A 413 0.58 -7.06 11.67
CA ALA A 413 0.68 -6.44 10.36
C ALA A 413 2.13 -6.36 9.90
N SER A 414 2.37 -6.57 8.61
CA SER A 414 3.68 -6.40 7.99
C SER A 414 3.55 -5.98 6.53
N PHE A 415 4.54 -5.24 6.06
CA PHE A 415 4.69 -4.95 4.62
C PHE A 415 5.69 -5.89 3.93
N ASN A 416 6.49 -6.64 4.70
CA ASN A 416 7.58 -7.47 4.19
C ASN A 416 7.37 -8.97 4.45
N ASN A 417 6.35 -9.32 5.22
CA ASN A 417 5.96 -10.69 5.51
C ASN A 417 4.50 -10.86 5.08
N SER A 418 4.23 -11.80 4.17
CA SER A 418 2.88 -12.13 3.68
C SER A 418 2.02 -12.83 4.73
N TYR A 419 2.62 -13.33 5.80
CA TYR A 419 1.97 -14.02 6.91
C TYR A 419 2.57 -13.57 8.25
N PRO A 420 2.32 -12.31 8.67
CA PRO A 420 2.81 -11.82 9.95
C PRO A 420 2.21 -12.64 11.10
N ASN A 421 2.97 -12.92 12.14
CA ASN A 421 2.50 -13.67 13.31
C ASN A 421 3.16 -13.15 14.58
N GLU A 422 2.93 -13.75 15.73
CA GLU A 422 3.48 -13.27 17.02
C GLU A 422 5.01 -13.24 17.12
N ALA A 423 5.70 -13.97 16.23
CA ALA A 423 7.16 -14.03 16.17
C ALA A 423 7.76 -13.16 15.06
N ASP A 424 6.98 -12.66 14.11
CA ASP A 424 7.48 -11.83 13.01
C ASP A 424 6.41 -10.85 12.50
N TYR A 425 6.50 -9.58 12.90
CA TYR A 425 5.56 -8.52 12.53
C TYR A 425 6.20 -7.12 12.58
N ASP A 426 5.69 -6.20 11.75
CA ASP A 426 6.08 -4.78 11.80
C ASP A 426 5.22 -4.00 12.81
N TYR A 427 3.93 -4.33 12.90
CA TYR A 427 2.98 -3.68 13.79
C TYR A 427 2.03 -4.70 14.45
N LYS A 428 1.55 -4.38 15.65
CA LYS A 428 0.60 -5.20 16.40
C LYS A 428 -0.41 -4.31 17.11
N THR A 429 -1.65 -4.76 17.16
CA THR A 429 -2.67 -4.19 18.04
C THR A 429 -3.58 -5.29 18.57
N SER A 430 -4.28 -5.01 19.65
CA SER A 430 -5.37 -5.85 20.14
C SER A 430 -6.59 -5.00 20.39
N ALA A 431 -7.75 -5.60 20.20
CA ALA A 431 -9.04 -4.97 20.40
C ALA A 431 -9.96 -5.87 21.20
N THR A 432 -10.78 -5.26 22.05
CA THR A 432 -11.92 -5.88 22.74
C THR A 432 -13.16 -5.01 22.53
N ASP A 433 -14.29 -5.44 23.07
CA ASP A 433 -15.57 -4.72 23.03
C ASP A 433 -15.55 -3.35 23.74
N ASP A 434 -14.69 -3.23 24.72
CA ASP A 434 -14.44 -2.07 25.57
C ASP A 434 -13.25 -1.22 25.09
N GLU A 435 -12.27 -1.82 24.40
CA GLU A 435 -11.06 -1.15 23.93
C GLU A 435 -10.80 -1.41 22.44
N PRO A 436 -11.10 -0.47 21.53
CA PRO A 436 -10.81 -0.65 20.11
C PRO A 436 -9.30 -0.67 19.85
N GLY A 437 -8.88 -1.54 18.94
CA GLY A 437 -7.50 -1.64 18.48
C GLY A 437 -7.19 -0.60 17.41
N LYS A 438 -5.92 -0.19 17.33
CA LYS A 438 -5.44 0.78 16.34
C LYS A 438 -4.01 0.48 15.92
N LEU A 439 -3.76 0.46 14.61
CA LEU A 439 -2.43 0.43 14.00
C LEU A 439 -2.19 1.73 13.24
N PHE A 440 -1.00 2.27 13.39
CA PHE A 440 -0.53 3.40 12.61
C PHE A 440 0.62 2.94 11.73
N LEU A 441 0.35 2.90 10.43
CA LEU A 441 1.31 2.43 9.44
C LEU A 441 2.09 3.63 8.95
N LEU A 442 3.40 3.64 9.20
CA LEU A 442 4.25 4.71 8.69
C LEU A 442 4.33 4.62 7.16
N PRO A 443 4.33 5.77 6.45
CA PRO A 443 4.49 5.77 5.01
C PRO A 443 5.84 5.17 4.61
N LYS A 444 5.82 4.02 3.94
CA LYS A 444 7.00 3.40 3.31
C LYS A 444 7.00 3.75 1.83
N THR A 445 8.16 4.11 1.28
CA THR A 445 8.31 4.64 -0.08
C THR A 445 8.07 3.61 -1.20
N GLU A 446 8.08 2.30 -0.90
CA GLU A 446 8.18 1.26 -1.94
C GLU A 446 7.30 0.00 -1.74
N LEU A 447 6.36 -0.05 -0.79
CA LEU A 447 5.58 -1.27 -0.53
C LEU A 447 4.11 -1.10 -0.88
N THR A 448 3.63 -1.93 -1.81
CA THR A 448 2.30 -1.88 -2.43
C THR A 448 1.25 -2.73 -1.72
N LYS A 449 1.68 -3.62 -0.81
CA LYS A 449 0.86 -4.63 -0.15
C LYS A 449 1.10 -4.63 1.35
N LEU A 450 0.02 -4.58 2.12
CA LEU A 450 0.03 -4.74 3.58
C LEU A 450 -0.64 -6.07 3.91
N ALA A 451 0.08 -6.97 4.56
CA ALA A 451 -0.49 -8.19 5.10
C ALA A 451 -0.93 -7.97 6.55
N LEU A 452 -2.14 -8.41 6.87
CA LEU A 452 -2.71 -8.44 8.21
C LEU A 452 -3.04 -9.90 8.55
N ASN A 453 -2.56 -10.38 9.68
CA ASN A 453 -2.99 -11.65 10.25
C ASN A 453 -3.83 -11.36 11.50
N VAL A 454 -5.11 -11.71 11.41
CA VAL A 454 -6.12 -11.39 12.41
C VAL A 454 -6.47 -12.67 13.15
N LEU A 455 -6.16 -12.68 14.44
CA LEU A 455 -6.56 -13.73 15.36
C LEU A 455 -7.74 -13.24 16.18
N SER A 456 -8.84 -13.98 16.19
CA SER A 456 -10.07 -13.61 16.89
C SER A 456 -10.59 -14.75 17.75
N LYS A 457 -11.05 -14.43 18.96
CA LYS A 457 -11.55 -15.42 19.92
C LYS A 457 -12.69 -14.83 20.75
N ARG A 458 -13.67 -15.67 21.10
CA ARG A 458 -14.76 -15.28 22.00
C ARG A 458 -14.25 -15.04 23.43
N ARG A 459 -14.86 -14.06 24.09
CA ARG A 459 -14.73 -13.81 25.54
C ARG A 459 -15.89 -14.50 26.26
N PHE A 460 -15.58 -15.31 27.28
CA PHE A 460 -16.55 -16.09 28.06
C PHE A 460 -16.85 -15.47 29.43
N ASP A 461 -16.07 -14.46 29.80
CA ASP A 461 -16.20 -13.68 31.03
C ASP A 461 -17.37 -12.68 30.98
N LEU A 462 -18.02 -12.51 29.83
CA LEU A 462 -19.10 -11.57 29.61
C LEU A 462 -20.43 -12.27 29.33
N ASN A 463 -21.38 -12.19 30.27
CA ASN A 463 -22.78 -12.58 30.07
C ASN A 463 -23.58 -11.42 29.44
N SER A 464 -23.21 -11.01 28.22
CA SER A 464 -23.89 -9.95 27.47
C SER A 464 -24.64 -10.51 26.26
N SER A 465 -25.85 -10.02 25.98
CA SER A 465 -26.59 -10.36 24.75
C SER A 465 -25.86 -9.90 23.47
N ALA A 466 -24.95 -8.93 23.57
CA ALA A 466 -24.05 -8.55 22.47
C ALA A 466 -23.07 -9.70 22.09
N CYS A 467 -22.84 -10.65 23.00
CA CYS A 467 -22.00 -11.82 22.79
C CYS A 467 -22.73 -13.04 22.21
N ASP A 468 -24.02 -12.91 21.87
CA ASP A 468 -24.77 -13.96 21.16
C ASP A 468 -24.30 -14.11 19.71
N ASN A 469 -23.83 -13.02 19.11
CA ASN A 469 -23.27 -12.95 17.76
C ASN A 469 -21.97 -12.11 17.77
N PRO A 470 -20.86 -12.65 18.29
CA PRO A 470 -19.61 -11.90 18.40
C PRO A 470 -19.03 -11.62 17.01
N SER A 471 -18.60 -10.38 16.78
CA SER A 471 -18.04 -9.92 15.50
C SER A 471 -17.01 -8.81 15.70
N TYR A 472 -16.23 -8.53 14.66
CA TYR A 472 -15.30 -7.40 14.61
C TYR A 472 -15.31 -6.74 13.24
N ASP A 473 -14.99 -5.45 13.23
CA ASP A 473 -14.87 -4.61 12.06
C ASP A 473 -13.43 -4.11 11.94
N ILE A 474 -12.82 -4.27 10.77
CA ILE A 474 -11.53 -3.62 10.43
C ILE A 474 -11.81 -2.48 9.46
N ASN A 475 -11.40 -1.27 9.83
CA ASN A 475 -11.52 -0.06 9.04
C ASN A 475 -10.14 0.48 8.72
N ILE A 476 -9.76 0.46 7.45
CA ILE A 476 -8.47 0.94 6.96
C ILE A 476 -8.72 2.35 6.40
N LYS A 477 -8.25 3.37 7.13
CA LYS A 477 -8.39 4.78 6.73
C LYS A 477 -7.04 5.33 6.29
N PRO A 478 -6.97 6.07 5.17
CA PRO A 478 -5.85 6.97 4.93
C PRO A 478 -5.68 7.89 6.15
N THR A 479 -4.46 8.04 6.65
CA THR A 479 -4.17 8.93 7.79
C THR A 479 -4.50 10.36 7.38
N ALA A 480 -5.03 11.12 8.35
CA ALA A 480 -5.42 12.50 8.16
C ALA A 480 -4.29 13.33 7.50
N PRO A 481 -4.65 14.31 6.64
CA PRO A 481 -3.66 15.11 5.93
C PRO A 481 -2.69 15.79 6.90
N ARG A 482 -1.39 15.57 6.71
CA ARG A 482 -0.35 16.15 7.55
C ARG A 482 -0.25 17.65 7.28
N ILE A 483 -0.41 18.46 8.31
CA ILE A 483 -0.36 19.93 8.19
C ILE A 483 0.98 20.42 8.74
N LYS A 484 1.76 21.06 7.87
CA LYS A 484 3.02 21.71 8.26
C LYS A 484 2.77 23.16 8.65
N ALA A 485 3.16 23.52 9.87
CA ALA A 485 3.17 24.89 10.35
C ALA A 485 4.62 25.38 10.53
N ALA A 486 4.91 26.56 9.99
CA ALA A 486 6.15 27.29 10.24
C ALA A 486 5.89 28.30 11.36
N CYS A 487 6.63 28.18 12.48
CA CYS A 487 6.50 29.09 13.62
C CYS A 487 7.74 29.97 13.73
N ILE A 488 7.56 31.26 14.01
CA ILE A 488 8.61 32.27 14.15
C ILE A 488 8.45 32.94 15.51
N VAL A 489 9.55 33.05 16.26
CA VAL A 489 9.58 33.78 17.54
C VAL A 489 10.13 35.18 17.30
N LYS A 490 9.46 36.22 17.81
CA LYS A 490 9.89 37.62 17.73
C LYS A 490 9.88 38.28 19.09
N LYS A 491 10.72 39.30 19.29
CA LYS A 491 10.68 40.15 20.49
C LYS A 491 9.58 41.20 20.35
N ILE A 492 8.72 41.33 21.36
CA ILE A 492 7.51 42.19 21.40
C ILE A 492 7.83 43.65 21.08
N ASN A 493 9.04 44.13 21.40
CA ASN A 493 9.48 45.51 21.18
C ASN A 493 10.36 45.72 19.93
N SER A 494 10.47 44.74 19.02
CA SER A 494 11.26 44.91 17.78
C SER A 494 10.45 45.59 16.68
N SER A 495 10.99 46.66 16.07
CA SER A 495 10.38 47.38 14.94
C SER A 495 10.35 46.59 13.62
N CYS A 496 10.77 45.32 13.63
CA CYS A 496 10.66 44.38 12.52
C CYS A 496 9.25 43.77 12.44
N THR A 497 8.33 44.53 11.85
CA THR A 497 6.95 44.12 11.57
C THR A 497 6.86 42.85 10.72
N ALA A 498 5.82 42.04 10.97
CA ALA A 498 5.44 40.87 10.18
C ALA A 498 4.76 41.23 8.83
N LYS A 499 5.30 42.19 8.07
CA LYS A 499 4.87 42.39 6.67
C LYS A 499 5.44 41.25 5.82
N GLN A 500 4.65 40.34 5.26
CA GLN A 500 3.34 40.57 4.64
C GLN A 500 2.31 39.49 5.01
N LEU A 501 1.89 39.43 6.27
CA LEU A 501 0.56 38.90 6.59
C LEU A 501 -0.45 40.02 6.36
N ASP A 502 -1.22 39.93 5.29
CA ASP A 502 -2.27 40.93 5.05
C ASP A 502 -3.40 40.74 6.08
N SER A 503 -3.70 41.85 6.72
CA SER A 503 -4.65 42.01 7.82
C SER A 503 -5.40 43.30 7.54
N ALA A 504 -6.31 43.25 6.58
CA ALA A 504 -7.45 44.15 6.56
C ALA A 504 -8.39 43.95 7.78
N CYS A 505 -8.11 43.00 8.69
CA CYS A 505 -9.08 42.49 9.66
C CYS A 505 -8.86 42.80 11.16
N TYR A 506 -7.78 43.48 11.59
CA TYR A 506 -7.65 43.84 13.02
C TYR A 506 -7.71 45.35 13.21
N ASN A 507 -8.89 45.90 12.94
CA ASN A 507 -9.23 47.27 13.27
C ASN A 507 -10.04 47.26 14.58
N GLY A 508 -9.34 47.43 15.71
CA GLY A 508 -9.94 47.57 17.04
C GLY A 508 -8.91 47.39 18.15
N THR A 509 -8.63 48.46 18.91
CA THR A 509 -7.83 48.48 20.16
C THR A 509 -8.29 47.39 21.16
N SER A 510 -7.48 46.72 22.00
CA SER A 510 -6.18 46.99 22.61
C SER A 510 -5.64 45.72 23.32
N VAL A 511 -4.47 45.85 23.97
CA VAL A 511 -3.95 45.07 25.14
C VAL A 511 -3.20 43.75 24.88
N VAL A 512 -2.05 43.61 25.56
CA VAL A 512 -1.35 42.36 25.87
C VAL A 512 -2.35 41.26 26.22
N GLY A 513 -2.64 40.35 25.30
CA GLY A 513 -3.64 39.29 25.49
C GLY A 513 -3.59 38.25 24.37
N GLU A 514 -3.22 37.02 24.71
CA GLU A 514 -3.31 35.78 23.91
C GLU A 514 -3.26 35.89 22.36
N VAL A 515 -2.09 36.12 21.76
CA VAL A 515 -1.93 36.09 20.29
C VAL A 515 -1.17 34.86 19.78
N SER A 516 -1.44 33.68 20.35
CA SER A 516 -0.77 32.44 19.89
C SER A 516 -1.71 31.27 19.61
N ARG A 517 -2.95 31.48 19.15
CA ARG A 517 -3.87 30.39 18.77
C ARG A 517 -3.46 29.86 17.38
N LEU A 518 -2.88 28.67 17.29
CA LEU A 518 -2.49 28.08 15.99
C LEU A 518 -3.66 27.51 15.21
N PHE A 519 -4.64 26.94 15.91
CA PHE A 519 -5.73 26.17 15.31
C PHE A 519 -6.99 26.35 16.12
N ASN A 520 -8.09 26.67 15.47
CA ASN A 520 -9.44 26.42 15.97
C ASN A 520 -10.05 25.39 15.00
N ASN A 521 -10.19 24.14 15.44
CA ASN A 521 -10.70 23.05 14.60
C ASN A 521 -12.09 22.64 15.06
N SER A 522 -13.03 22.59 14.12
CA SER A 522 -14.37 22.03 14.33
C SER A 522 -14.30 20.50 14.36
N ILE A 523 -14.96 19.90 15.35
CA ILE A 523 -15.09 18.45 15.52
C ILE A 523 -16.43 17.99 14.96
N LEU A 524 -16.48 16.78 14.41
CA LEU A 524 -17.75 16.19 13.97
C LEU A 524 -18.64 15.83 15.17
N GLN A 525 -19.94 16.10 15.06
CA GLN A 525 -20.92 15.83 16.12
C GLN A 525 -21.26 14.32 16.28
N ASN A 526 -20.81 13.46 15.37
CA ASN A 526 -21.19 12.05 15.32
C ASN A 526 -20.39 11.14 16.27
N GLY A 527 -19.63 11.70 17.22
CA GLY A 527 -18.79 10.94 18.15
C GLY A 527 -17.55 10.29 17.53
N GLN A 528 -17.30 10.46 16.22
CA GLN A 528 -16.12 9.89 15.59
C GLN A 528 -14.85 10.62 16.06
N VAL A 529 -13.83 9.81 16.37
CA VAL A 529 -12.50 10.33 16.67
C VAL A 529 -11.90 10.90 15.38
N GLN A 530 -11.61 12.20 15.41
CA GLN A 530 -10.83 12.90 14.41
C GLN A 530 -9.37 12.94 14.84
N GLU A 531 -8.50 12.89 13.83
CA GLU A 531 -7.06 12.87 14.00
C GLU A 531 -6.42 13.97 13.17
N GLN A 532 -5.41 14.63 13.71
CA GLN A 532 -4.66 15.67 13.01
C GLN A 532 -3.19 15.66 13.42
N VAL A 533 -2.30 15.74 12.43
CA VAL A 533 -0.84 15.79 12.66
C VAL A 533 -0.33 17.18 12.32
N LEU A 534 0.28 17.81 13.31
CA LEU A 534 0.85 19.14 13.21
C LEU A 534 2.37 19.07 13.36
N GLU A 535 3.10 19.38 12.29
CA GLU A 535 4.55 19.53 12.35
C GLU A 535 4.90 21.01 12.56
N ILE A 536 5.60 21.30 13.66
CA ILE A 536 6.06 22.64 14.04
C ILE A 536 7.52 22.79 13.61
N GLY A 537 7.72 23.49 12.50
CA GLY A 537 9.01 23.72 11.86
C GLY A 537 9.83 24.87 12.46
N ASN A 538 11.15 24.67 12.47
CA ASN A 538 12.26 25.60 12.73
C ASN A 538 11.92 27.01 13.26
N SER A 539 11.75 27.14 14.58
CA SER A 539 11.93 28.40 15.27
C SER A 539 13.13 28.26 16.20
N THR A 540 14.14 29.11 16.04
CA THR A 540 15.40 29.08 16.80
C THR A 540 15.23 29.41 18.30
N HIS A 541 14.00 29.70 18.76
CA HIS A 541 13.69 30.13 20.13
C HIS A 541 12.51 29.39 20.79
N SER A 542 11.95 28.33 20.19
CA SER A 542 10.83 27.58 20.81
C SER A 542 11.23 26.65 21.96
N SER A 543 12.53 26.50 22.27
CA SER A 543 12.96 25.70 23.43
C SER A 543 12.45 26.35 24.72
N GLY A 544 11.58 25.63 25.44
CA GLY A 544 10.93 26.12 26.66
C GLY A 544 9.55 26.75 26.45
N SER A 545 9.01 26.73 25.22
CA SER A 545 7.62 27.16 24.98
C SER A 545 6.62 26.20 25.62
N ILE A 546 5.53 26.77 26.12
CA ILE A 546 4.39 26.07 26.70
C ILE A 546 3.34 25.92 25.61
N ILE A 547 2.88 24.70 25.37
CA ILE A 547 1.79 24.43 24.45
C ILE A 547 0.53 24.15 25.27
N TRP A 548 -0.47 24.99 25.12
CA TRP A 548 -1.78 24.83 25.75
C TRP A 548 -2.75 24.18 24.77
N VAL A 549 -3.60 23.31 25.31
CA VAL A 549 -4.69 22.66 24.59
C VAL A 549 -5.97 22.97 25.34
N SER A 550 -6.96 23.48 24.63
CA SER A 550 -8.30 23.72 25.15
C SER A 550 -9.32 23.01 24.26
N ALA A 551 -10.42 22.58 24.85
CA ALA A 551 -11.49 21.88 24.16
C ALA A 551 -12.84 22.45 24.63
N GLN A 552 -13.79 22.56 23.71
CA GLN A 552 -15.17 22.95 23.99
C GLN A 552 -16.08 21.85 23.45
N CYS A 553 -16.94 21.30 24.31
CA CYS A 553 -17.83 20.19 23.97
C CYS A 553 -17.11 18.95 23.37
N ALA A 554 -15.85 18.74 23.76
CA ALA A 554 -14.99 17.74 23.16
C ALA A 554 -13.97 17.19 24.15
N GLU A 555 -13.53 15.97 23.89
CA GLU A 555 -12.38 15.34 24.53
C GLU A 555 -11.21 15.34 23.55
N VAL A 556 -10.07 15.87 23.96
CA VAL A 556 -8.87 16.03 23.12
C VAL A 556 -7.67 15.45 23.83
N THR A 557 -6.90 14.61 23.13
CA THR A 557 -5.62 14.07 23.60
C THR A 557 -4.53 14.45 22.62
N VAL A 558 -3.43 15.00 23.13
CA VAL A 558 -2.30 15.47 22.32
C VAL A 558 -1.02 14.78 22.75
N TYR A 559 -0.33 14.19 21.79
CA TYR A 559 1.00 13.59 21.95
C TYR A 559 2.02 14.45 21.21
N GLY A 560 3.19 14.68 21.81
CA GLY A 560 4.24 15.50 21.25
C GLY A 560 5.61 14.85 21.34
N ALA A 561 6.44 14.97 20.30
CA ALA A 561 7.83 14.54 20.35
C ALA A 561 8.73 15.28 19.36
N PHE A 562 10.04 15.23 19.62
CA PHE A 562 11.07 15.79 18.75
C PHE A 562 11.61 14.70 17.83
N ASN A 563 11.82 15.03 16.55
CA ASN A 563 12.31 14.10 15.51
C ASN A 563 11.47 12.84 15.32
N ASN A 564 10.27 12.80 15.91
CA ASN A 564 9.24 11.85 15.58
C ASN A 564 8.25 12.54 14.65
N SER A 565 7.98 11.94 13.50
CA SER A 565 7.06 12.49 12.50
C SER A 565 5.59 12.26 12.84
N TYR A 566 5.30 11.43 13.85
CA TYR A 566 3.97 11.01 14.26
C TYR A 566 3.98 10.46 15.71
N PRO A 567 4.12 11.31 16.75
CA PRO A 567 4.12 10.86 18.13
C PRO A 567 2.77 10.31 18.57
N ILE A 568 2.76 9.18 19.27
CA ILE A 568 1.58 8.56 19.86
C ILE A 568 1.90 8.05 21.26
N GLU A 569 0.94 7.36 21.90
CA GLU A 569 1.08 6.85 23.26
C GLU A 569 2.34 6.00 23.50
N ALA A 570 2.77 5.21 22.51
CA ALA A 570 3.93 4.35 22.66
C ALA A 570 5.28 5.08 22.57
N ASP A 571 5.36 6.23 21.90
CA ASP A 571 6.62 6.84 21.45
C ASP A 571 6.65 8.37 21.52
N HIS A 572 5.82 8.93 22.40
CA HIS A 572 5.79 10.36 22.70
C HIS A 572 6.87 10.76 23.71
N HIS A 573 7.30 12.01 23.64
CA HIS A 573 8.05 12.64 24.74
C HIS A 573 7.12 13.38 25.70
N TYR A 574 5.94 13.79 25.22
CA TYR A 574 4.97 14.59 25.94
C TYR A 574 3.54 14.13 25.64
N LYS A 575 2.68 14.09 26.66
CA LYS A 575 1.25 13.77 26.56
C LYS A 575 0.46 14.78 27.36
N THR A 576 -0.66 15.23 26.83
CA THR A 576 -1.65 16.01 27.58
C THR A 576 -3.05 15.76 27.05
N SER A 577 -4.07 16.13 27.82
CA SER A 577 -5.46 16.06 27.41
C SER A 577 -6.21 17.33 27.83
N ALA A 578 -7.27 17.64 27.09
CA ALA A 578 -8.16 18.75 27.37
C ALA A 578 -9.62 18.31 27.18
N ARG A 579 -10.50 18.84 28.03
CA ARG A 579 -11.96 18.70 27.94
C ARG A 579 -12.61 20.00 28.37
N ASP A 580 -13.93 20.11 28.26
CA ASP A 580 -14.62 21.35 28.66
C ASP A 580 -14.31 21.70 30.13
N GLY A 581 -13.84 22.93 30.37
CA GLY A 581 -13.37 23.39 31.68
C GLY A 581 -12.00 22.86 32.15
N TYR A 582 -11.31 21.99 31.40
CA TYR A 582 -9.99 21.45 31.76
C TYR A 582 -8.97 21.62 30.63
N LEU A 583 -7.93 22.42 30.90
CA LEU A 583 -6.87 22.73 29.95
C LEU A 583 -5.72 21.71 30.01
N GLY A 584 -5.25 21.30 28.83
CA GLY A 584 -4.03 20.51 28.65
C GLY A 584 -2.80 21.39 28.46
N LYS A 585 -1.62 20.89 28.84
CA LYS A 585 -0.34 21.60 28.78
C LYS A 585 0.83 20.68 28.44
N ILE A 586 1.69 21.11 27.52
CA ILE A 586 2.99 20.48 27.21
C ILE A 586 4.11 21.49 27.40
N PHE A 587 5.16 21.10 28.13
CA PHE A 587 6.40 21.86 28.26
C PHE A 587 7.48 21.28 27.35
N ALA A 588 7.61 21.83 26.13
CA ALA A 588 8.54 21.31 25.15
C ALA A 588 9.97 21.85 25.40
N MET A 589 10.86 20.99 25.92
CA MET A 589 12.27 21.32 26.14
C MET A 589 13.15 20.64 25.10
N ARG A 590 13.80 21.43 24.26
CA ARG A 590 14.57 20.95 23.11
C ARG A 590 16.04 20.74 23.48
N LYS A 591 16.67 19.66 23.00
CA LYS A 591 18.10 19.39 23.21
C LYS A 591 18.99 20.01 22.13
N SER A 592 18.46 20.28 20.92
CA SER A 592 19.21 20.84 19.80
C SER A 592 18.35 21.75 18.89
N LYS A 593 18.96 22.78 18.30
CA LYS A 593 18.30 23.76 17.42
C LYS A 593 17.70 23.19 16.13
N TYR A 594 18.12 21.98 15.71
CA TYR A 594 17.70 21.37 14.43
C TYR A 594 16.62 20.29 14.53
N GLN A 595 16.05 20.06 15.72
CA GLN A 595 15.00 19.06 15.84
C GLN A 595 13.69 19.61 15.22
N ASN A 596 12.81 18.79 14.66
CA ASN A 596 11.41 19.20 14.39
C ASN A 596 10.54 18.72 15.55
N PHE A 597 9.54 19.50 15.94
CA PHE A 597 8.59 19.08 16.96
C PHE A 597 7.26 18.77 16.30
N THR A 598 6.75 17.56 16.50
CA THR A 598 5.46 17.16 15.95
C THR A 598 4.45 16.98 17.08
N LEU A 599 3.20 17.35 16.83
CA LEU A 599 2.05 17.05 17.66
C LEU A 599 1.08 16.15 16.88
N THR A 600 0.60 15.09 17.52
CA THR A 600 -0.53 14.29 17.04
C THR A 600 -1.70 14.54 17.97
N ILE A 601 -2.84 14.91 17.39
CA ILE A 601 -4.02 15.38 18.11
C ILE A 601 -5.17 14.44 17.79
N PHE A 602 -5.74 13.85 18.83
CA PHE A 602 -6.97 13.06 18.76
C PHE A 602 -8.10 13.87 19.40
N SER A 603 -9.24 13.98 18.73
CA SER A 603 -10.38 14.75 19.23
C SER A 603 -11.69 14.03 18.92
N LYS A 604 -12.65 14.06 19.84
CA LYS A 604 -14.01 13.55 19.64
C LYS A 604 -15.00 14.43 20.40
N SER A 605 -16.26 14.46 20.00
CA SER A 605 -17.31 15.13 20.78
C SER A 605 -17.47 14.44 22.15
N ASP A 606 -17.66 15.22 23.21
CA ASP A 606 -17.85 14.67 24.56
C ASP A 606 -19.24 14.02 24.69
N PRO A 607 -19.34 12.70 24.97
CA PRO A 607 -20.61 12.00 25.08
C PRO A 607 -21.40 12.33 26.36
N ASN A 608 -20.75 12.93 27.36
CA ASN A 608 -21.39 13.24 28.65
C ASN A 608 -22.09 14.61 28.68
N LEU A 609 -21.97 15.40 27.60
CA LEU A 609 -22.62 16.68 27.45
C LEU A 609 -23.90 16.54 26.61
N ASN A 610 -25.02 17.00 27.15
CA ASN A 610 -26.33 16.92 26.50
C ASN A 610 -26.29 17.59 25.11
N VAL A 611 -26.61 16.85 24.05
CA VAL A 611 -26.40 17.22 22.63
C VAL A 611 -27.05 18.56 22.25
N SER A 612 -28.05 19.03 23.00
CA SER A 612 -28.78 20.27 22.74
C SER A 612 -28.04 21.57 23.08
N SER A 613 -26.96 21.55 23.89
CA SER A 613 -26.19 22.76 24.25
C SER A 613 -24.86 22.92 23.49
N CYS A 614 -24.46 21.92 22.69
CA CYS A 614 -23.16 21.85 22.04
C CYS A 614 -23.28 21.80 20.50
N HIS A 615 -23.68 22.92 19.88
CA HIS A 615 -23.81 22.97 18.41
C HIS A 615 -22.49 22.95 17.65
N HIS A 616 -21.35 23.28 18.28
CA HIS A 616 -20.04 23.33 17.60
C HIS A 616 -18.91 22.81 18.49
N PRO A 617 -18.72 21.48 18.61
CA PRO A 617 -17.57 20.94 19.34
C PRO A 617 -16.28 21.36 18.64
N SER A 618 -15.29 21.80 19.42
CA SER A 618 -14.06 22.37 18.88
C SER A 618 -12.89 22.23 19.84
N TYR A 619 -11.68 22.44 19.31
CA TYR A 619 -10.47 22.53 20.14
C TYR A 619 -9.50 23.58 19.63
N THR A 620 -8.70 24.12 20.55
CA THR A 620 -7.67 25.11 20.24
C THR A 620 -6.31 24.71 20.81
N ILE A 621 -5.26 24.85 19.99
CA ILE A 621 -3.86 24.68 20.39
C ILE A 621 -3.16 26.04 20.36
N SER A 622 -2.52 26.39 21.47
CA SER A 622 -1.81 27.66 21.61
C SER A 622 -0.36 27.47 22.03
N ILE A 623 0.59 28.17 21.40
CA ILE A 623 2.03 28.10 21.77
C ILE A 623 2.46 29.41 22.45
N MET A 624 2.73 29.34 23.74
CA MET A 624 3.26 30.46 24.51
C MET A 624 4.78 30.36 24.64
N PRO A 625 5.53 31.42 24.32
CA PRO A 625 6.97 31.44 24.52
C PRO A 625 7.30 31.46 26.02
N LYS A 626 8.51 30.97 26.36
CA LYS A 626 9.00 30.98 27.75
C LYS A 626 9.22 32.38 28.30
N ASP A 627 9.69 33.28 27.43
CA ASP A 627 10.03 34.65 27.76
C ASP A 627 8.86 35.56 27.39
N PRO A 628 8.27 36.29 28.36
CA PRO A 628 7.15 37.18 28.12
C PRO A 628 7.51 38.41 27.25
N GLU A 629 8.78 38.70 26.98
CA GLU A 629 9.19 39.70 25.99
C GLU A 629 9.17 39.18 24.55
N HIS A 630 8.79 37.91 24.34
CA HIS A 630 8.74 37.27 23.03
C HIS A 630 7.31 36.84 22.67
N GLU A 631 7.02 36.74 21.37
CA GLU A 631 5.76 36.28 20.79
C GLU A 631 6.06 35.18 19.75
N VAL A 632 5.20 34.16 19.65
CA VAL A 632 5.32 33.07 18.66
C VAL A 632 4.20 33.20 17.64
N VAL A 633 4.54 33.41 16.38
CA VAL A 633 3.59 33.51 15.26
C VAL A 633 3.76 32.29 14.36
N CYS A 634 2.67 31.59 14.03
CA CYS A 634 2.72 30.37 13.23
C CYS A 634 1.84 30.46 11.96
N HIS A 635 2.35 29.96 10.83
CA HIS A 635 1.67 29.96 9.53
C HIS A 635 1.65 28.58 8.88
N ARG A 636 0.61 28.32 8.07
CA ARG A 636 0.52 27.11 7.26
C ARG A 636 1.45 27.25 6.06
N ARG A 637 2.21 26.21 5.73
CA ARG A 637 3.21 26.26 4.63
C ARG A 637 2.62 26.43 3.22
N ALA A 638 1.30 26.43 3.07
CA ALA A 638 0.63 26.61 1.77
C ALA A 638 0.60 28.08 1.30
N ASP A 639 0.95 29.04 2.16
CA ASP A 639 0.73 30.48 1.92
C ASP A 639 1.97 31.27 1.45
N GLU A 640 3.02 30.61 0.92
CA GLU A 640 4.24 31.29 0.43
C GLU A 640 4.04 31.99 -0.94
N ARG A 641 3.48 33.21 -0.96
CA ARG A 641 3.73 34.16 -2.07
C ARG A 641 5.14 34.74 -1.95
N HIS A 642 5.94 34.63 -3.02
CA HIS A 642 7.23 35.29 -3.15
C HIS A 642 7.05 36.76 -3.58
N CYS A 643 7.57 37.72 -2.81
CA CYS A 643 7.68 39.12 -3.24
C CYS A 643 8.67 39.26 -4.41
N THR A 644 8.41 40.18 -5.34
CA THR A 644 9.36 40.49 -6.42
C THR A 644 10.32 41.63 -6.04
N PRO A 645 11.52 41.71 -6.66
CA PRO A 645 12.55 42.70 -6.31
C PRO A 645 12.16 44.19 -6.46
N ALA A 646 10.98 44.51 -6.99
CA ALA A 646 10.50 45.88 -7.16
C ALA A 646 10.03 46.53 -5.85
N GLU A 647 9.77 45.74 -4.81
CA GLU A 647 9.08 46.20 -3.59
C GLU A 647 10.04 46.71 -2.48
N THR A 648 11.36 46.60 -2.67
CA THR A 648 12.37 46.93 -1.63
C THR A 648 12.85 48.39 -1.61
N LYS A 649 12.39 49.28 -2.50
CA LYS A 649 12.94 50.65 -2.62
C LYS A 649 12.09 51.80 -2.07
N ALA A 650 10.90 51.56 -1.51
CA ALA A 650 9.99 52.64 -1.12
C ALA A 650 9.58 52.58 0.36
N LYS A 651 10.50 52.91 1.29
CA LYS A 651 10.17 53.39 2.66
C LYS A 651 11.42 53.92 3.39
N CYS A 652 11.77 55.18 3.14
CA CYS A 652 12.28 56.12 4.14
C CYS A 652 11.77 57.53 3.78
N PRO A 653 11.42 58.37 4.76
CA PRO A 653 10.31 59.31 4.66
C PRO A 653 10.75 60.68 4.14
N LYS A 654 9.90 61.32 3.33
CA LYS A 654 9.69 62.77 3.35
C LYS A 654 8.22 63.07 3.06
N THR A 655 7.45 63.39 4.09
CA THR A 655 6.26 64.24 3.96
C THR A 655 6.70 65.70 3.73
N PRO A 656 5.81 66.63 3.38
CA PRO A 656 4.55 66.52 2.64
C PRO A 656 4.49 67.53 1.48
N LYS A 657 3.64 67.28 0.48
CA LYS A 657 2.61 68.21 -0.03
C LYS A 657 2.17 67.85 -1.45
N THR A 658 0.90 68.15 -1.67
CA THR A 658 0.23 68.53 -2.92
C THR A 658 -0.13 67.44 -3.94
N GLU A 659 -1.38 67.55 -4.36
CA GLU A 659 -2.03 66.90 -5.49
C GLU A 659 -1.29 67.09 -6.82
N MET A 660 -1.79 66.35 -7.81
CA MET A 660 -1.67 66.51 -9.26
C MET A 660 -0.68 65.63 -10.01
N ALA A 661 -1.17 65.30 -11.19
CA ALA A 661 -0.79 64.23 -12.07
C ALA A 661 0.26 64.65 -13.13
N CYS A 662 0.71 63.61 -13.85
CA CYS A 662 1.16 63.58 -15.25
C CYS A 662 2.63 63.91 -15.63
N ILE A 663 3.25 62.87 -16.23
CA ILE A 663 3.92 62.81 -17.55
C ILE A 663 5.42 63.18 -17.68
N VAL A 664 6.20 62.11 -17.90
CA VAL A 664 7.29 61.84 -18.90
C VAL A 664 8.57 62.69 -18.95
N LYS A 665 9.74 62.01 -18.84
CA LYS A 665 10.83 62.10 -19.85
C LYS A 665 11.91 61.00 -19.76
N HIS A 666 12.35 60.58 -20.94
CA HIS A 666 13.46 59.70 -21.30
C HIS A 666 14.84 60.07 -20.69
N VAL A 667 15.78 59.11 -20.62
CA VAL A 667 16.99 58.97 -21.49
C VAL A 667 18.02 58.00 -20.86
N ARG A 668 18.69 57.24 -21.74
CA ARG A 668 19.76 56.23 -21.58
C ARG A 668 21.10 56.78 -21.04
N SER A 669 21.92 55.90 -20.43
CA SER A 669 23.35 55.62 -20.76
C SER A 669 23.98 54.69 -19.68
N LYS A 670 24.47 53.47 -20.01
CA LYS A 670 25.82 53.09 -20.53
C LYS A 670 26.94 53.41 -19.51
N CYS A 671 27.94 52.58 -19.17
CA CYS A 671 28.68 51.42 -19.72
C CYS A 671 29.35 50.69 -18.52
N SER A 672 29.99 49.52 -18.52
CA SER A 672 30.81 48.70 -19.46
C SER A 672 31.11 47.35 -18.76
N ALA A 673 31.67 46.28 -19.32
CA ALA A 673 31.82 45.65 -20.64
C ALA A 673 32.80 44.47 -20.45
N LYS A 674 32.56 43.30 -21.09
CA LYS A 674 33.52 42.43 -21.84
C LYS A 674 33.03 40.96 -21.86
N ARG A 675 32.56 40.51 -23.04
CA ARG A 675 33.17 39.52 -23.99
C ARG A 675 32.51 38.13 -23.78
N LEU A 676 31.97 37.41 -24.76
CA LEU A 676 32.28 37.27 -26.20
C LEU A 676 31.00 36.95 -27.04
N ASP A 677 31.24 36.95 -28.35
CA ASP A 677 30.38 36.99 -29.54
C ASP A 677 30.00 35.55 -30.06
N PRO A 678 29.52 35.30 -31.30
CA PRO A 678 28.11 35.00 -31.62
C PRO A 678 27.90 33.73 -32.51
N ALA A 679 26.82 32.97 -32.31
CA ALA A 679 26.22 32.16 -33.38
C ALA A 679 24.84 31.65 -32.94
N CYS A 680 23.88 31.69 -33.87
CA CYS A 680 22.53 31.10 -33.82
C CYS A 680 21.44 31.90 -33.07
N TYR A 681 21.10 33.05 -33.64
CA TYR A 681 19.70 33.39 -33.95
C TYR A 681 19.27 32.53 -35.16
N ASP A 682 18.10 31.87 -35.10
CA ASP A 682 17.02 31.92 -36.12
C ASP A 682 16.07 30.72 -36.07
N SER A 683 14.83 30.97 -35.64
CA SER A 683 13.61 30.81 -36.44
C SER A 683 12.35 30.90 -35.56
N LYS A 684 11.71 32.08 -35.57
CA LYS A 684 10.28 32.20 -35.29
C LYS A 684 9.53 31.86 -36.59
N PRO A 685 8.45 31.06 -36.60
CA PRO A 685 7.42 31.24 -37.60
C PRO A 685 6.55 32.44 -37.19
N VAL A 686 6.52 33.44 -38.05
CA VAL A 686 5.43 34.42 -38.12
C VAL A 686 4.27 33.73 -38.84
N ILE A 687 3.08 33.71 -38.25
CA ILE A 687 1.84 33.36 -38.98
C ILE A 687 0.97 34.61 -39.01
N SER A 688 0.66 35.07 -40.22
CA SER A 688 -0.03 36.32 -40.55
C SER A 688 -1.54 36.18 -40.74
N ASP A 689 -2.15 35.06 -40.37
CA ASP A 689 -3.60 34.81 -40.55
C ASP A 689 -4.28 34.36 -39.24
N ILE A 690 -5.24 35.15 -38.76
CA ILE A 690 -6.08 34.89 -37.58
C ILE A 690 -6.95 33.61 -37.71
N ASN A 691 -7.05 33.02 -38.91
CA ASN A 691 -7.95 31.90 -39.19
C ASN A 691 -7.43 30.50 -38.82
N LYS A 692 -6.19 30.35 -38.34
CA LYS A 692 -5.66 29.10 -37.75
C LYS A 692 -4.73 29.48 -36.60
N LEU A 693 -5.20 29.34 -35.37
CA LEU A 693 -4.51 29.94 -34.24
C LEU A 693 -3.34 29.11 -33.72
N PHE A 694 -3.39 27.77 -33.80
CA PHE A 694 -2.25 26.89 -33.50
C PHE A 694 -2.40 25.54 -34.18
N ASP A 695 -1.31 24.97 -34.72
CA ASP A 695 -1.15 23.52 -34.85
C ASP A 695 -0.24 23.08 -33.70
N ASN A 696 -0.78 22.37 -32.70
CA ASN A 696 -0.05 21.98 -31.50
C ASN A 696 0.11 20.46 -31.41
N CYS A 697 1.33 19.99 -31.14
CA CYS A 697 1.60 18.60 -30.79
C CYS A 697 1.20 18.30 -29.34
N VAL A 698 0.58 17.14 -29.10
CA VAL A 698 0.28 16.62 -27.75
C VAL A 698 1.46 15.78 -27.26
N GLU A 699 2.04 16.10 -26.10
CA GLU A 699 3.18 15.35 -25.55
C GLU A 699 2.82 13.92 -25.08
N LYS A 700 3.87 13.11 -24.92
CA LYS A 700 3.86 11.65 -24.82
C LYS A 700 3.16 11.14 -23.54
N TYR A 701 2.43 10.02 -23.72
CA TYR A 701 1.79 9.13 -22.73
C TYR A 701 1.44 9.68 -21.33
N GLY A 702 0.13 9.89 -21.11
CA GLY A 702 -0.48 9.99 -19.79
C GLY A 702 -0.64 11.41 -19.24
N GLU A 703 0.10 12.39 -19.77
CA GLU A 703 0.02 13.77 -19.30
C GLU A 703 -1.12 14.54 -20.01
N VAL A 704 -1.93 15.24 -19.21
CA VAL A 704 -2.93 16.18 -19.71
C VAL A 704 -2.27 17.53 -19.84
N GLN A 705 -2.20 18.05 -21.06
CA GLN A 705 -1.69 19.40 -21.31
C GLN A 705 -2.83 20.40 -21.21
N GLU A 706 -2.63 21.44 -20.42
CA GLU A 706 -3.56 22.56 -20.28
C GLU A 706 -2.89 23.85 -20.76
N ARG A 707 -3.57 24.57 -21.66
CA ARG A 707 -3.11 25.87 -22.15
C ARG A 707 -4.22 26.88 -22.00
N VAL A 708 -3.90 28.04 -21.42
CA VAL A 708 -4.84 29.15 -21.29
C VAL A 708 -4.46 30.25 -22.26
N LEU A 709 -5.41 30.61 -23.11
CA LEU A 709 -5.31 31.73 -24.04
C LEU A 709 -6.17 32.87 -23.51
N VAL A 710 -5.54 33.99 -23.24
CA VAL A 710 -6.23 35.22 -22.83
C VAL A 710 -6.32 36.12 -24.05
N ILE A 711 -7.54 36.41 -24.48
CA ILE A 711 -7.86 37.29 -25.59
C ILE A 711 -8.34 38.60 -24.99
N ASP A 712 -7.41 39.54 -24.85
CA ASP A 712 -7.73 40.93 -24.55
C ASP A 712 -8.37 41.53 -25.79
N ASN A 713 -9.64 41.97 -25.71
CA ASN A 713 -10.18 42.76 -26.81
C ASN A 713 -10.77 44.07 -26.32
N SER A 714 -10.20 45.15 -26.88
CA SER A 714 -10.65 46.51 -26.63
C SER A 714 -11.90 46.89 -27.42
N THR A 715 -12.37 46.07 -28.38
CA THR A 715 -13.69 46.24 -29.03
C THR A 715 -14.21 44.93 -29.64
N ASP A 716 -15.41 44.51 -29.20
CA ASP A 716 -16.38 43.62 -29.85
C ASP A 716 -15.93 42.21 -30.30
N SER A 717 -15.77 41.28 -29.34
CA SER A 717 -15.67 39.83 -29.58
C SER A 717 -17.06 39.15 -29.70
N SER A 718 -18.15 39.93 -29.68
CA SER A 718 -19.50 39.41 -29.58
C SER A 718 -19.93 38.61 -30.82
N GLY A 719 -20.26 37.32 -30.62
CA GLY A 719 -20.71 36.41 -31.67
C GLY A 719 -19.62 35.77 -32.54
N SER A 720 -18.40 35.63 -32.02
CA SER A 720 -17.33 34.83 -32.64
C SER A 720 -17.55 33.32 -32.39
N SER A 721 -17.20 32.48 -33.36
CA SER A 721 -17.27 31.01 -33.24
C SER A 721 -15.88 30.41 -33.02
N ILE A 722 -15.73 29.58 -31.99
CA ILE A 722 -14.52 28.79 -31.75
C ILE A 722 -14.72 27.39 -32.36
N MET A 723 -13.83 27.01 -33.27
CA MET A 723 -13.81 25.71 -33.93
C MET A 723 -12.57 24.94 -33.49
N VAL A 724 -12.74 23.68 -33.09
CA VAL A 724 -11.68 22.81 -32.61
C VAL A 724 -11.67 21.52 -33.42
N LYS A 725 -10.51 21.17 -33.97
CA LYS A 725 -10.24 19.90 -34.64
C LYS A 725 -9.12 19.18 -33.92
N ALA A 726 -9.24 17.87 -33.74
CA ALA A 726 -8.23 17.05 -33.12
C ALA A 726 -7.92 15.87 -34.05
N GLU A 727 -6.65 15.47 -34.14
CA GLU A 727 -6.17 14.29 -34.86
C GLU A 727 -5.39 13.42 -33.88
N CYS A 728 -5.80 12.16 -33.69
CA CYS A 728 -5.25 11.23 -32.69
C CYS A 728 -5.22 11.77 -31.23
N ALA A 729 -6.03 12.78 -30.89
CA ALA A 729 -6.12 13.42 -29.58
C ALA A 729 -7.58 13.63 -29.13
N GLU A 730 -7.78 13.81 -27.82
CA GLU A 730 -9.01 14.31 -27.24
C GLU A 730 -8.76 15.72 -26.71
N VAL A 731 -9.61 16.67 -27.11
CA VAL A 731 -9.45 18.09 -26.75
C VAL A 731 -10.74 18.67 -26.21
N SER A 732 -10.68 19.20 -25.00
CA SER A 732 -11.76 19.97 -24.38
C SER A 732 -11.38 21.45 -24.39
N VAL A 733 -12.31 22.30 -24.82
CA VAL A 733 -12.12 23.75 -24.81
C VAL A 733 -13.20 24.38 -23.94
N TYR A 734 -12.73 25.21 -23.01
CA TYR A 734 -13.54 25.89 -22.03
C TYR A 734 -13.36 27.40 -22.16
N VAL A 735 -14.44 28.15 -21.95
CA VAL A 735 -14.44 29.60 -22.09
C VAL A 735 -14.97 30.24 -20.81
N ALA A 736 -14.28 31.27 -20.33
CA ALA A 736 -14.74 32.10 -19.22
C ALA A 736 -14.39 33.57 -19.44
N PHE A 737 -15.24 34.46 -18.93
CA PHE A 737 -15.00 35.91 -18.97
C PHE A 737 -14.35 36.44 -17.69
N ASN A 738 -13.45 37.42 -17.81
CA ASN A 738 -12.77 38.14 -16.72
C ASN A 738 -11.97 37.27 -15.73
N LYS A 739 -11.56 36.06 -16.12
CA LYS A 739 -10.68 35.17 -15.33
C LYS A 739 -9.43 34.82 -16.13
N ARG A 740 -8.23 35.11 -15.63
CA ARG A 740 -6.98 34.81 -16.35
C ARG A 740 -6.63 33.33 -16.48
N HIS A 741 -7.18 32.46 -15.60
CA HIS A 741 -6.94 31.01 -15.59
C HIS A 741 -8.20 30.26 -15.12
N PRO A 742 -9.21 30.09 -15.98
CA PRO A 742 -10.45 29.44 -15.59
C PRO A 742 -10.26 27.92 -15.46
N THR A 743 -10.72 27.36 -14.34
CA THR A 743 -10.83 25.90 -14.14
C THR A 743 -12.14 25.38 -14.69
N GLU A 744 -12.31 24.07 -14.87
CA GLU A 744 -13.54 23.48 -15.44
C GLU A 744 -14.84 23.89 -14.71
N SER A 745 -14.79 24.14 -13.41
CA SER A 745 -15.93 24.64 -12.61
C SER A 745 -16.22 26.13 -12.80
N ASP A 746 -15.28 26.89 -13.37
CA ASP A 746 -15.37 28.33 -13.58
C ASP A 746 -15.92 28.72 -14.96
N CYS A 747 -16.27 27.74 -15.80
CA CYS A 747 -16.49 27.94 -17.22
C CYS A 747 -17.95 28.23 -17.53
N ASP A 748 -18.17 29.30 -18.30
CA ASP A 748 -19.50 29.73 -18.72
C ASP A 748 -20.02 28.83 -19.86
N ASP A 749 -19.12 28.34 -20.72
CA ASP A 749 -19.43 27.48 -21.86
C ASP A 749 -18.28 26.52 -22.20
N LYS A 750 -18.59 25.36 -22.84
CA LYS A 750 -17.59 24.34 -23.23
C LYS A 750 -17.91 23.61 -24.53
N THR A 751 -16.87 23.15 -25.24
CA THR A 751 -16.98 22.25 -26.40
C THR A 751 -15.87 21.21 -26.40
N PHE A 752 -16.05 20.13 -27.16
CA PHE A 752 -15.15 18.98 -27.20
C PHE A 752 -14.90 18.51 -28.63
N ALA A 753 -13.68 18.06 -28.92
CA ALA A 753 -13.28 17.54 -30.23
C ALA A 753 -12.46 16.26 -30.09
N THR A 754 -12.67 15.33 -31.03
CA THR A 754 -11.87 14.10 -31.20
C THR A 754 -11.57 13.86 -32.67
N ASP A 755 -10.72 12.85 -32.94
CA ASP A 755 -10.39 12.44 -34.30
C ASP A 755 -11.64 12.16 -35.15
N GLY A 756 -11.77 12.89 -36.26
CA GLY A 756 -12.94 12.86 -37.15
C GLY A 756 -14.20 13.60 -36.66
N SER A 757 -14.24 14.10 -35.43
CA SER A 757 -15.40 14.79 -34.84
C SER A 757 -15.03 16.19 -34.32
N PRO A 758 -15.16 17.25 -35.15
CA PRO A 758 -14.82 18.62 -34.75
C PRO A 758 -15.83 19.19 -33.75
N GLY A 759 -15.32 19.96 -32.78
CA GLY A 759 -16.12 20.74 -31.83
C GLY A 759 -16.35 22.17 -32.32
N LYS A 760 -17.54 22.72 -32.08
CA LYS A 760 -17.88 24.13 -32.30
C LYS A 760 -18.45 24.73 -31.02
N LEU A 761 -18.07 25.96 -30.72
CA LEU A 761 -18.68 26.77 -29.66
C LEU A 761 -18.98 28.16 -30.21
N ASP A 762 -20.24 28.59 -30.12
CA ASP A 762 -20.66 29.94 -30.48
C ASP A 762 -20.68 30.79 -29.19
N VAL A 763 -19.83 31.81 -29.12
CA VAL A 763 -19.69 32.62 -27.89
C VAL A 763 -20.88 33.56 -27.76
N VAL A 764 -21.79 33.27 -26.82
CA VAL A 764 -23.02 34.03 -26.61
C VAL A 764 -22.74 35.32 -25.83
N LYS A 765 -23.45 36.39 -26.20
CA LYS A 765 -23.32 37.78 -25.72
C LYS A 765 -23.13 37.90 -24.20
N ASN A 766 -22.13 38.68 -23.78
CA ASN A 766 -22.17 39.38 -22.50
C ASN A 766 -21.84 40.88 -22.72
N THR A 767 -22.61 41.77 -22.09
CA THR A 767 -22.82 43.16 -22.52
C THR A 767 -21.78 44.19 -22.03
N LYS A 768 -20.58 43.80 -21.59
CA LYS A 768 -19.51 44.75 -21.19
C LYS A 768 -18.12 44.27 -21.64
N ARG A 769 -17.16 45.20 -21.73
CA ARG A 769 -15.77 44.96 -22.16
C ARG A 769 -15.08 43.98 -21.21
N ASP A 770 -15.21 42.70 -21.48
CA ASP A 770 -14.71 41.62 -20.63
C ASP A 770 -13.56 40.87 -21.33
N GLN A 771 -12.52 40.53 -20.56
CA GLN A 771 -11.37 39.74 -21.01
C GLN A 771 -11.81 38.30 -21.24
N LEU A 772 -11.67 37.77 -22.45
CA LEU A 772 -12.06 36.39 -22.77
C LEU A 772 -10.89 35.46 -22.51
N SER A 773 -11.07 34.45 -21.67
CA SER A 773 -10.08 33.40 -21.46
C SER A 773 -10.59 32.06 -21.95
N VAL A 774 -9.77 31.41 -22.75
CA VAL A 774 -10.05 30.10 -23.34
C VAL A 774 -9.04 29.11 -22.80
N THR A 775 -9.50 28.15 -22.00
CA THR A 775 -8.67 27.03 -21.52
C THR A 775 -8.84 25.85 -22.46
N ILE A 776 -7.74 25.35 -23.00
CA ILE A 776 -7.69 24.17 -23.86
C ILE A 776 -7.00 23.07 -23.08
N ARG A 777 -7.70 21.95 -22.85
CA ARG A 777 -7.12 20.72 -22.33
C ARG A 777 -7.02 19.69 -23.43
N SER A 778 -5.84 19.14 -23.63
CA SER A 778 -5.60 18.11 -24.63
C SER A 778 -4.88 16.91 -24.02
N ARG A 779 -5.27 15.71 -24.43
CA ARG A 779 -4.57 14.46 -24.10
C ARG A 779 -4.59 13.50 -25.29
N ARG A 780 -3.62 12.59 -25.32
CA ARG A 780 -3.60 11.52 -26.35
C ARG A 780 -4.73 10.53 -26.09
N ARG A 781 -5.44 10.12 -27.15
CA ARG A 781 -6.54 9.15 -27.05
C ARG A 781 -5.97 7.73 -26.89
N TYR A 782 -6.41 7.00 -25.86
CA TYR A 782 -6.03 5.61 -25.65
C TYR A 782 -6.94 4.67 -26.46
N GLY A 783 -6.35 3.74 -27.22
CA GLY A 783 -7.08 2.66 -27.91
C GLY A 783 -7.01 2.62 -29.45
N LEU A 784 -6.36 3.58 -30.12
CA LEU A 784 -6.15 3.54 -31.57
C LEU A 784 -4.92 2.68 -31.91
N LYS A 785 -5.13 1.40 -32.28
CA LYS A 785 -4.09 0.42 -32.68
C LYS A 785 -3.57 0.60 -34.13
N SER A 786 -3.55 1.81 -34.68
CA SER A 786 -3.06 2.04 -36.06
C SER A 786 -1.72 2.78 -36.08
N ILE A 787 -0.79 2.27 -36.89
CA ILE A 787 0.59 2.74 -37.12
C ILE A 787 0.68 4.21 -37.62
N SER A 788 -0.44 4.85 -37.99
CA SER A 788 -0.47 6.21 -38.56
C SER A 788 -0.41 7.37 -37.56
N CYS A 789 -0.66 7.16 -36.26
CA CYS A 789 -0.70 8.24 -35.26
C CYS A 789 0.68 8.54 -34.63
N HIS A 790 1.67 8.93 -35.44
CA HIS A 790 3.01 9.29 -34.95
C HIS A 790 3.06 10.69 -34.28
N HIS A 791 2.14 11.60 -34.63
CA HIS A 791 2.09 12.96 -34.08
C HIS A 791 0.65 13.38 -33.73
N PRO A 792 0.17 13.12 -32.50
CA PRO A 792 -1.14 13.60 -32.08
C PRO A 792 -1.14 15.13 -32.05
N SER A 793 -2.13 15.74 -32.69
CA SER A 793 -2.21 17.18 -32.84
C SER A 793 -3.63 17.71 -32.74
N TYR A 794 -3.76 19.02 -32.52
CA TYR A 794 -5.05 19.69 -32.61
C TYR A 794 -4.89 21.12 -33.13
N THR A 795 -5.97 21.60 -33.75
CA THR A 795 -6.09 22.96 -34.26
C THR A 795 -7.29 23.65 -33.63
N VAL A 796 -7.08 24.84 -33.07
CA VAL A 796 -8.16 25.75 -32.64
C VAL A 796 -8.18 26.95 -33.56
N SER A 797 -9.36 27.35 -34.01
CA SER A 797 -9.57 28.55 -34.84
C SER A 797 -10.73 29.36 -34.30
N ILE A 798 -10.59 30.69 -34.34
CA ILE A 798 -11.62 31.62 -33.88
C ILE A 798 -12.05 32.41 -35.11
N LYS A 799 -13.33 32.30 -35.50
CA LYS A 799 -13.90 33.06 -36.61
C LYS A 799 -14.65 34.27 -36.08
N PRO A 800 -14.23 35.51 -36.43
CA PRO A 800 -14.98 36.71 -36.10
C PRO A 800 -16.30 36.78 -36.90
N LYS A 801 -17.29 37.50 -36.35
CA LYS A 801 -18.63 37.62 -36.94
C LYS A 801 -18.69 38.51 -38.19
N ASP A 802 -17.88 39.56 -38.28
CA ASP A 802 -17.74 40.42 -39.47
C ASP A 802 -16.31 40.33 -40.03
N PRO A 803 -16.10 39.77 -41.24
CA PRO A 803 -14.78 39.59 -41.81
C PRO A 803 -14.07 40.89 -42.19
N ARG A 804 -14.74 42.05 -42.14
CA ARG A 804 -14.15 43.35 -42.50
C ARG A 804 -13.44 44.07 -41.35
N ASN A 805 -13.50 43.54 -40.13
CA ASN A 805 -12.83 44.14 -38.96
C ASN A 805 -12.27 43.04 -38.03
N PRO A 806 -11.09 42.48 -38.33
CA PRO A 806 -10.48 41.44 -37.50
C PRO A 806 -10.08 42.00 -36.12
N PRO A 807 -10.28 41.25 -35.02
CA PRO A 807 -9.88 41.69 -33.69
C PRO A 807 -8.35 41.82 -33.60
N SER A 808 -7.86 42.94 -33.06
CA SER A 808 -6.42 43.15 -32.82
C SER A 808 -5.97 42.27 -31.66
N ALA A 809 -5.43 41.09 -31.94
CA ALA A 809 -5.05 40.14 -30.91
C ALA A 809 -3.66 40.46 -30.32
N GLY A 810 -3.64 40.96 -29.09
CA GLY A 810 -2.44 40.93 -28.26
C GLY A 810 -2.31 39.56 -27.60
N TYR A 811 -1.61 38.62 -28.23
CA TYR A 811 -1.40 37.29 -27.62
C TYR A 811 -0.31 37.33 -26.54
N ARG A 812 -0.67 36.99 -25.29
CA ARG A 812 0.29 36.51 -24.29
C ARG A 812 0.06 35.03 -24.04
N GLN A 813 0.96 34.19 -24.55
CA GLN A 813 1.00 32.77 -24.22
C GLN A 813 1.57 32.61 -22.81
N LEU A 814 0.75 32.20 -21.85
CA LEU A 814 1.22 31.76 -20.53
C LEU A 814 1.50 30.26 -20.61
N SER A 815 2.74 29.90 -20.95
CA SER A 815 3.23 28.52 -20.81
C SER A 815 3.53 28.26 -19.33
N ILE A 816 2.70 27.44 -18.67
CA ILE A 816 3.06 26.86 -17.37
C ILE A 816 3.85 25.58 -17.67
N ASN A 817 5.18 25.70 -17.70
CA ASN A 817 6.06 24.53 -17.69
C ASN A 817 6.10 23.98 -16.25
N ALA A 818 5.46 22.85 -16.02
CA ALA A 818 5.71 22.05 -14.83
C ALA A 818 7.03 21.28 -15.03
N TRP A 819 8.06 21.60 -14.24
CA TRP A 819 9.25 20.76 -14.08
C TRP A 819 9.42 20.43 -12.59
N ILE A 820 9.27 19.15 -12.25
CA ILE A 820 9.99 18.51 -11.14
C ILE A 820 10.79 17.37 -11.77
N SER A 821 12.10 17.44 -11.58
CA SER A 821 13.14 16.63 -12.21
C SER A 821 13.18 15.16 -11.76
N THR A 822 13.45 14.26 -12.69
CA THR A 822 14.38 13.14 -12.47
C THR A 822 15.42 13.14 -13.59
N GLY A 823 16.68 13.37 -13.21
CA GLY A 823 17.80 13.23 -14.13
C GLY A 823 18.18 11.77 -14.28
N LEU A 824 18.33 11.30 -15.52
CA LEU A 824 19.32 10.28 -15.84
C LEU A 824 19.81 10.48 -17.28
N LEU A 825 21.06 10.94 -17.36
CA LEU A 825 21.91 10.93 -18.54
C LEU A 825 22.31 9.47 -18.81
N VAL A 826 21.91 8.91 -19.95
CA VAL A 826 22.74 7.96 -20.71
C VAL A 826 22.56 8.27 -22.18
N ALA A 827 23.61 8.82 -22.77
CA ALA A 827 23.76 9.12 -24.18
C ALA A 827 23.92 7.82 -24.97
N TRP A 828 23.25 7.69 -26.12
CA TRP A 828 23.74 6.91 -27.27
C TRP A 828 23.16 7.49 -28.57
N ARG A 829 24.04 8.07 -29.41
CA ARG A 829 23.92 8.06 -30.88
C ARG A 829 25.32 8.11 -31.50
N LEU A 830 25.74 6.95 -31.99
CA LEU A 830 26.47 6.69 -33.24
C LEU A 830 27.40 7.79 -33.76
N ALA A 831 28.70 7.60 -33.49
CA ALA A 831 29.66 7.23 -34.52
C ALA A 831 30.16 5.81 -34.22
#